data_AF-A0A9D6IPL6-F1
#
_entry.id   AF-A0A9D6IPL6-F1
#
_cell.length_a   1.000
_cell.length_b   1.000
_cell.length_c   1.000
_cell.angle_alpha   90.00
_cell.angle_beta   90.00
_cell.angle_gamma   90.00
#
_symmetry.space_group_name_H-M   'P 1'
#
loop_
_entity.id
_entity.type
_entity.pdbx_description
1 polymer ?
#
loop_
_entity_poly.entity_id
_entity_poly.type
_entity_poly.pdbx_seq_one_letter_code
_entity_poly.pdbx_strand_id
1 'polypeptide(L)'
;MKINKAQAFYTAFALIVLWVAIRLFVVGGRDWAHDASTNGAETPQKAVELMPAAQGASPLAQAVPPNRVYPPASIVTQNALPALPSSAAAPGILVDNFDRGLTSGIFSERLNSLGSYQGTWAKRPSYSIITKSFEERRGNAGQGLGVEWRSAGGWCGWYTLLMDQEFKGIDISSYNAVTFWVKGAQGGENFDIGLADFAMQELEIDAVYAGSVKNFLPHGITTEWQKVRVPLARVSSDLDQTNMGSLVFWFRYGGSGKVYVEDVWFENDEEVMAQEEYNAPQAERVPGMERALWVWKFDPIRVGRVREELFKMCERSHINAIYQYFGDFSEQDDPQYAAQLEEFLREASKRKIRVEALTGNPVWALEKNHEACLNWIRGFLDFNSRRPQEARIDGVSLDVEPYLTAEWNSEREKIKEEYLELLAKCRKLIASYNQKFKLGAAIPLLYEIEDGGFERKVIEQLDYIALMDYYDTAKAIIEHGRYHIDLASELGKKVYMGVETQDLVRMNQGKRRNTFIEEGWEFMEQELKSVHEAFKNSPSYAGVAIHSCYAYKLLQRGRNVPTKERPPVDKLYMVHSKESTRPVTIDGDLSDWDLSQHFGVHKKENVVFGAGAWVDPSDLSFAARSQWDKDNLYFSFAMLDNAHVQEKTGSDIWEGDHMELWLDMELEADYNEAINSNDDLQIGLSPGNFAGVKPEVFVWVPELDQTLVLSAEIASRKTEEGYILEARIPAALLYGALEKKAAGFSKGMKLGIMMDASDSDDPRLPQKCMISSSTDRVWGDPTTFGVLSLE
;
A
#
# COMPACT_ATOMS: atom_id res chain seq x y z
N MET A 1 -28.17 44.99 39.70
CA MET A 1 -27.79 43.59 40.00
C MET A 1 -26.92 43.08 38.86
N LYS A 2 -25.60 42.95 39.11
CA LYS A 2 -24.66 42.34 38.16
C LYS A 2 -24.77 40.83 38.32
N ILE A 3 -25.28 40.15 37.31
CA ILE A 3 -25.19 38.69 37.22
C ILE A 3 -23.76 38.36 36.78
N ASN A 4 -23.09 37.53 37.56
CA ASN A 4 -21.67 37.21 37.42
C ASN A 4 -21.45 36.39 36.13
N LYS A 5 -20.52 36.80 35.26
CA LYS A 5 -20.22 36.12 33.98
C LYS A 5 -19.86 34.65 34.17
N ALA A 6 -19.31 34.28 35.33
CA ALA A 6 -19.05 32.88 35.70
C ALA A 6 -20.34 32.04 35.74
N GLN A 7 -21.46 32.60 36.21
CA GLN A 7 -22.71 31.84 36.42
C GLN A 7 -23.49 31.63 35.12
N ALA A 8 -23.38 32.57 34.17
CA ALA A 8 -23.90 32.38 32.81
C ALA A 8 -23.09 31.31 32.06
N PHE A 9 -21.77 31.22 32.31
CA PHE A 9 -20.88 30.22 31.73
C PHE A 9 -21.18 28.80 32.26
N TYR A 10 -21.37 28.64 33.57
CA TYR A 10 -21.75 27.35 34.18
C TYR A 10 -23.14 26.87 33.71
N THR A 11 -24.07 27.78 33.44
CA THR A 11 -25.43 27.41 33.00
C THR A 11 -25.45 26.98 31.53
N ALA A 12 -24.67 27.65 30.67
CA ALA A 12 -24.52 27.25 29.26
C ALA A 12 -23.75 25.91 29.12
N PHE A 13 -22.72 25.69 29.95
CA PHE A 13 -21.93 24.47 29.96
C PHE A 13 -22.72 23.27 30.50
N ALA A 14 -23.51 23.46 31.56
CA ALA A 14 -24.40 22.41 32.08
C ALA A 14 -25.49 22.02 31.06
N LEU A 15 -25.96 22.95 30.24
CA LEU A 15 -26.93 22.68 29.17
C LEU A 15 -26.31 21.91 27.99
N ILE A 16 -25.06 22.17 27.63
CA ILE A 16 -24.35 21.44 26.56
C ILE A 16 -24.00 20.01 27.01
N VAL A 17 -23.51 19.84 28.25
CA VAL A 17 -23.21 18.52 28.82
C VAL A 17 -24.49 17.70 29.02
N LEU A 18 -25.60 18.32 29.44
CA LEU A 18 -26.91 17.66 29.53
C LEU A 18 -27.47 17.32 28.14
N TRP A 19 -27.21 18.12 27.11
CA TRP A 19 -27.63 17.86 25.73
C TRP A 19 -26.86 16.69 25.08
N VAL A 20 -25.55 16.60 25.33
CA VAL A 20 -24.71 15.47 24.91
C VAL A 20 -25.07 14.18 25.67
N ALA A 21 -25.31 14.25 26.98
CA ALA A 21 -25.73 13.11 27.79
C ALA A 21 -27.13 12.58 27.43
N ILE A 22 -28.07 13.46 27.04
CA ILE A 22 -29.41 13.08 26.58
C ILE A 22 -29.36 12.45 25.18
N ARG A 23 -28.47 12.88 24.27
CA ARG A 23 -28.34 12.25 22.94
C ARG A 23 -27.65 10.89 22.97
N LEU A 24 -26.65 10.69 23.84
CA LEU A 24 -26.03 9.37 24.06
C LEU A 24 -27.03 8.35 24.64
N PHE A 25 -28.06 8.80 25.37
CA PHE A 25 -29.14 7.93 25.88
C PHE A 25 -30.25 7.63 24.85
N VAL A 26 -30.40 8.45 23.81
CA VAL A 26 -31.50 8.32 22.82
C VAL A 26 -31.06 7.64 21.52
N VAL A 27 -29.77 7.67 21.16
CA VAL A 27 -29.27 7.02 19.94
C VAL A 27 -28.91 5.54 20.17
N GLY A 28 -28.56 5.14 21.40
CA GLY A 28 -28.35 3.72 21.75
C GLY A 28 -29.61 2.87 21.88
N GLY A 29 -30.79 3.40 21.53
CA GLY A 29 -32.11 2.76 21.75
C GLY A 29 -33.01 2.66 20.51
N ARG A 30 -32.50 2.96 19.30
CA ARG A 30 -33.24 2.80 18.05
C ARG A 30 -32.36 2.08 17.04
N ASP A 31 -32.30 0.76 17.16
CA ASP A 31 -32.29 -0.20 16.04
C ASP A 31 -32.20 -1.61 16.64
N TRP A 32 -33.29 -2.02 17.29
CA TRP A 32 -33.66 -3.43 17.48
C TRP A 32 -35.10 -3.51 17.98
N ALA A 33 -36.01 -3.22 17.07
CA ALA A 33 -37.42 -3.57 17.20
C ALA A 33 -38.01 -3.80 15.80
N HIS A 34 -37.59 -4.88 15.14
CA HIS A 34 -38.48 -5.69 14.32
C HIS A 34 -37.95 -7.13 14.29
N ASP A 35 -38.85 -8.05 14.63
CA ASP A 35 -38.74 -9.51 14.61
C ASP A 35 -37.90 -10.22 15.68
N ALA A 36 -38.43 -10.17 16.91
CA ALA A 36 -38.53 -11.37 17.72
C ALA A 36 -39.96 -11.46 18.27
N SER A 37 -40.79 -12.30 17.66
CA SER A 37 -41.99 -12.81 18.30
C SER A 37 -41.82 -14.29 18.61
N THR A 38 -42.20 -14.61 19.85
CA THR A 38 -42.50 -15.92 20.43
C THR A 38 -41.39 -16.67 21.18
N ASN A 39 -41.69 -16.83 22.47
CA ASN A 39 -41.28 -17.87 23.43
C ASN A 39 -39.85 -17.75 23.98
N GLY A 40 -39.61 -17.78 25.28
CA GLY A 40 -40.44 -18.01 26.46
C GLY A 40 -39.47 -17.96 27.64
N ALA A 41 -39.91 -17.35 28.74
CA ALA A 41 -39.11 -17.11 29.93
C ALA A 41 -38.61 -18.41 30.59
N GLU A 42 -37.39 -18.38 31.13
CA GLU A 42 -37.10 -18.81 32.51
C GLU A 42 -35.65 -18.46 32.91
N THR A 43 -35.51 -17.83 34.07
CA THR A 43 -34.28 -17.72 34.87
C THR A 43 -34.72 -17.85 36.34
N PRO A 44 -33.81 -17.92 37.32
CA PRO A 44 -32.61 -18.77 37.47
C PRO A 44 -32.56 -19.37 38.89
N GLN A 45 -31.59 -20.23 39.24
CA GLN A 45 -31.13 -20.31 40.65
C GLN A 45 -29.79 -21.03 40.85
N LYS A 46 -28.85 -20.31 41.52
CA LYS A 46 -28.02 -20.67 42.71
C LYS A 46 -27.18 -21.97 42.67
N ALA A 47 -26.00 -22.12 43.27
CA ALA A 47 -25.10 -21.34 44.13
C ALA A 47 -23.76 -22.14 44.20
N VAL A 48 -22.61 -21.46 44.33
CA VAL A 48 -21.61 -21.52 45.43
C VAL A 48 -21.18 -22.92 45.91
N GLU A 49 -19.87 -23.22 45.81
CA GLU A 49 -18.98 -23.80 46.86
C GLU A 49 -17.54 -23.97 46.30
N LEU A 50 -16.55 -23.22 46.81
CA LEU A 50 -15.54 -23.56 47.84
C LEU A 50 -14.38 -24.49 47.39
N MET A 51 -13.15 -23.97 47.55
CA MET A 51 -11.82 -24.59 47.30
C MET A 51 -11.52 -25.75 48.30
N PRO A 52 -10.44 -26.54 48.10
CA PRO A 52 -9.12 -26.11 48.61
C PRO A 52 -7.87 -26.58 47.80
N ALA A 53 -6.75 -25.98 48.17
CA ALA A 53 -5.40 -26.09 47.63
C ALA A 53 -4.67 -27.41 47.94
N ALA A 54 -3.60 -27.69 47.16
CA ALA A 54 -2.44 -28.45 47.62
C ALA A 54 -1.16 -28.02 46.87
N GLN A 55 -0.11 -27.79 47.67
CA GLN A 55 1.24 -27.34 47.36
C GLN A 55 2.14 -28.43 46.74
N GLY A 56 3.20 -28.02 46.05
CA GLY A 56 4.38 -28.85 45.76
C GLY A 56 5.52 -28.03 45.13
N ALA A 57 6.69 -28.05 45.78
CA ALA A 57 7.84 -27.18 45.54
C ALA A 57 8.89 -27.73 44.51
N SER A 58 9.72 -26.80 44.02
CA SER A 58 10.96 -26.83 43.17
C SER A 58 12.07 -27.82 43.64
N PRO A 59 13.31 -27.96 43.04
CA PRO A 59 14.00 -27.22 41.94
C PRO A 59 14.95 -28.05 41.00
N LEU A 60 15.79 -27.33 40.21
CA LEU A 60 17.04 -27.69 39.46
C LEU A 60 16.86 -27.97 37.94
N ALA A 61 17.79 -27.72 37.01
CA ALA A 61 18.88 -26.75 36.80
C ALA A 61 19.40 -26.97 35.35
N GLN A 62 19.80 -25.88 34.67
CA GLN A 62 20.79 -25.79 33.56
C GLN A 62 20.60 -26.57 32.24
N ALA A 63 20.51 -25.85 31.12
CA ALA A 63 21.53 -25.85 30.05
C ALA A 63 21.24 -24.77 28.99
N VAL A 64 22.26 -23.97 28.67
CA VAL A 64 22.30 -22.92 27.63
C VAL A 64 23.16 -23.42 26.46
N PRO A 65 22.81 -23.11 25.20
CA PRO A 65 23.79 -22.98 24.12
C PRO A 65 23.79 -21.57 23.46
N PRO A 66 24.81 -21.22 22.65
CA PRO A 66 25.52 -19.95 22.80
C PRO A 66 25.20 -18.84 21.77
N ASN A 67 25.54 -17.63 22.22
CA ASN A 67 25.61 -16.32 21.55
C ASN A 67 26.18 -16.31 20.11
N ARG A 68 25.56 -15.51 19.23
CA ARG A 68 26.25 -14.80 18.14
C ARG A 68 26.52 -13.36 18.57
N VAL A 69 27.80 -12.99 18.51
CA VAL A 69 28.37 -11.71 18.93
C VAL A 69 28.32 -10.72 17.76
N TYR A 70 27.81 -9.51 17.99
CA TYR A 70 27.97 -8.37 17.08
C TYR A 70 29.40 -7.82 17.16
N PRO A 71 30.04 -7.43 16.03
CA PRO A 71 31.37 -6.82 16.08
C PRO A 71 31.30 -5.35 16.55
N PRO A 72 32.33 -4.84 17.24
CA PRO A 72 32.37 -3.45 17.72
C PRO A 72 32.74 -2.46 16.60
N ALA A 73 32.14 -1.27 16.67
CA ALA A 73 32.39 -0.15 15.77
C ALA A 73 33.87 0.28 15.77
N SER A 74 34.50 0.28 14.59
CA SER A 74 35.79 0.89 14.36
C SER A 74 35.64 2.39 14.08
N ILE A 75 36.26 3.21 14.93
CA ILE A 75 36.41 4.64 14.77
C ILE A 75 37.19 4.93 13.49
N VAL A 76 36.54 5.54 12.50
CA VAL A 76 37.18 6.19 11.36
C VAL A 76 37.12 7.70 11.60
N THR A 77 38.28 8.29 11.85
CA THR A 77 38.48 9.75 11.84
C THR A 77 38.33 10.29 10.42
N GLN A 78 37.32 11.12 10.15
CA GLN A 78 37.30 11.99 8.97
C GLN A 78 36.87 13.43 9.32
N ASN A 79 37.80 14.31 8.97
CA ASN A 79 37.79 15.77 8.79
C ASN A 79 36.44 16.52 8.90
N ALA A 80 36.48 17.58 9.72
CA ALA A 80 35.42 18.55 9.91
C ALA A 80 34.94 19.20 8.60
N LEU A 81 33.64 19.05 8.33
CA LEU A 81 32.89 19.89 7.39
C LEU A 81 32.59 21.26 8.03
N PRO A 82 32.49 22.35 7.24
CA PRO A 82 32.15 23.66 7.78
C PRO A 82 30.72 23.67 8.32
N ALA A 83 30.54 24.28 9.50
CA ALA A 83 29.25 24.39 10.18
C ALA A 83 28.21 25.09 9.28
N LEU A 84 27.08 24.41 9.06
CA LEU A 84 25.86 25.02 8.53
C LEU A 84 25.32 26.04 9.54
N PRO A 85 24.69 27.14 9.09
CA PRO A 85 24.12 28.13 9.99
C PRO A 85 22.99 27.49 10.80
N SER A 86 23.12 27.58 12.13
CA SER A 86 22.12 27.19 13.13
C SER A 86 20.81 27.94 12.91
N SER A 87 19.89 27.34 12.18
CA SER A 87 18.45 27.56 12.36
C SER A 87 18.09 26.87 13.68
N ALA A 88 17.89 27.63 14.75
CA ALA A 88 17.41 27.06 16.01
C ALA A 88 16.10 26.31 15.75
N ALA A 89 16.11 24.99 15.92
CA ALA A 89 14.92 24.16 15.78
C ALA A 89 13.82 24.72 16.69
N ALA A 90 12.57 24.76 16.21
CA ALA A 90 11.44 25.16 17.03
C ALA A 90 11.44 24.31 18.33
N PRO A 91 11.27 24.92 19.52
CA PRO A 91 11.19 24.16 20.75
C PRO A 91 9.99 23.21 20.67
N GLY A 92 10.16 21.95 21.12
CA GLY A 92 9.09 20.96 21.11
C GLY A 92 7.83 21.41 21.87
N ILE A 93 6.69 20.80 21.55
CA ILE A 93 5.42 21.02 22.24
C ILE A 93 5.29 19.99 23.36
N LEU A 94 5.29 20.45 24.62
CA LEU A 94 4.96 19.61 25.77
C LEU A 94 3.43 19.42 25.83
N VAL A 95 2.97 18.20 25.57
CA VAL A 95 1.56 17.83 25.69
C VAL A 95 1.20 17.61 27.16
N ASP A 96 1.98 16.77 27.85
CA ASP A 96 1.79 16.55 29.27
C ASP A 96 3.03 15.96 29.96
N ASN A 97 3.44 16.57 31.06
CA ASN A 97 4.38 15.97 32.01
C ASN A 97 3.67 15.40 33.25
N PHE A 98 2.34 15.52 33.30
CA PHE A 98 1.46 15.05 34.36
C PHE A 98 1.61 15.73 35.73
N ASP A 99 2.28 16.88 35.84
CA ASP A 99 2.33 17.67 37.08
C ASP A 99 1.06 18.51 37.31
N ARG A 100 0.25 18.68 36.26
CA ARG A 100 -1.00 19.44 36.28
C ARG A 100 -2.20 18.49 36.25
N GLY A 101 -3.30 18.97 36.83
CA GLY A 101 -4.59 18.31 36.80
C GLY A 101 -4.72 17.15 37.79
N LEU A 102 -5.97 16.78 38.08
CA LEU A 102 -6.33 15.65 38.91
C LEU A 102 -6.65 14.43 38.04
N THR A 103 -6.54 13.22 38.59
CA THR A 103 -7.04 11.99 37.93
C THR A 103 -8.42 11.56 38.42
N SER A 104 -8.91 12.20 39.48
CA SER A 104 -10.25 12.06 40.04
C SER A 104 -11.01 13.38 39.97
N GLY A 105 -12.32 13.36 40.21
CA GLY A 105 -13.15 14.56 40.17
C GLY A 105 -13.82 14.78 38.83
N ILE A 106 -14.36 15.99 38.63
CA ILE A 106 -15.08 16.36 37.41
C ILE A 106 -14.09 16.50 36.24
N PHE A 107 -14.56 16.26 35.02
CA PHE A 107 -13.70 16.19 33.84
C PHE A 107 -12.80 17.42 33.65
N SER A 108 -13.32 18.62 33.98
CA SER A 108 -12.59 19.88 33.85
C SER A 108 -11.36 20.02 34.74
N GLU A 109 -11.19 19.14 35.73
CA GLU A 109 -10.04 19.15 36.64
C GLU A 109 -8.88 18.30 36.11
N ARG A 110 -9.07 17.54 35.03
CA ARG A 110 -8.09 16.61 34.47
C ARG A 110 -7.23 17.26 33.38
N LEU A 111 -6.58 18.37 33.74
CA LEU A 111 -5.82 19.18 32.79
C LEU A 111 -4.48 18.54 32.41
N ASN A 112 -4.08 18.68 31.14
CA ASN A 112 -2.74 18.44 30.64
C ASN A 112 -1.91 19.75 30.61
N SER A 113 -0.69 19.72 30.05
CA SER A 113 0.19 20.89 30.01
C SER A 113 -0.23 21.98 29.01
N LEU A 114 -0.96 21.60 27.96
CA LEU A 114 -1.67 22.53 27.06
C LEU A 114 -2.86 23.22 27.76
N GLY A 115 -3.25 22.70 28.93
CA GLY A 115 -4.43 23.05 29.71
C GLY A 115 -5.74 22.62 29.02
N SER A 116 -5.65 21.58 28.21
CA SER A 116 -6.74 20.76 27.70
C SER A 116 -6.96 19.54 28.61
N TYR A 117 -7.95 18.70 28.29
CA TYR A 117 -8.36 17.61 29.17
C TYR A 117 -7.78 16.25 28.75
N GLN A 118 -7.66 15.35 29.73
CA GLN A 118 -7.33 13.94 29.52
C GLN A 118 -8.33 13.02 30.23
N GLY A 119 -8.43 11.77 29.77
CA GLY A 119 -9.39 10.84 30.32
C GLY A 119 -9.23 9.40 29.87
N THR A 120 -10.21 8.60 30.25
CA THR A 120 -10.33 7.18 29.92
C THR A 120 -11.65 6.92 29.23
N TRP A 121 -11.68 5.96 28.32
CA TRP A 121 -12.88 5.46 27.68
C TRP A 121 -12.93 3.94 27.82
N ALA A 122 -14.14 3.38 27.95
CA ALA A 122 -14.31 1.94 28.02
C ALA A 122 -15.73 1.46 27.70
N LYS A 123 -15.86 0.27 27.12
CA LYS A 123 -17.07 -0.54 27.08
C LYS A 123 -16.92 -1.74 28.01
N ARG A 124 -17.83 -1.86 28.98
CA ARG A 124 -17.84 -2.97 29.94
C ARG A 124 -17.98 -4.32 29.22
N PRO A 125 -17.38 -5.41 29.73
CA PRO A 125 -16.69 -5.49 31.03
C PRO A 125 -15.24 -4.96 31.07
N SER A 126 -14.73 -4.39 29.97
CA SER A 126 -13.44 -3.70 29.97
C SER A 126 -13.47 -2.38 30.76
N TYR A 127 -12.32 -1.97 31.29
CA TYR A 127 -12.12 -0.70 31.96
C TYR A 127 -10.67 -0.22 31.87
N SER A 128 -10.48 1.09 32.00
CA SER A 128 -9.19 1.73 32.27
C SER A 128 -9.34 2.76 33.38
N ILE A 129 -8.29 2.93 34.18
CA ILE A 129 -8.22 3.84 35.32
C ILE A 129 -6.89 4.58 35.24
N ILE A 130 -6.95 5.90 35.46
CA ILE A 130 -5.76 6.75 35.58
C ILE A 130 -5.53 7.20 37.02
N THR A 131 -4.27 7.25 37.42
CA THR A 131 -3.82 7.69 38.76
C THR A 131 -2.53 8.49 38.65
N LYS A 132 -2.44 9.65 39.32
CA LYS A 132 -1.14 10.34 39.47
C LYS A 132 -0.30 9.55 40.46
N SER A 133 0.91 9.18 40.05
CA SER A 133 1.88 8.47 40.87
C SER A 133 2.99 9.42 41.29
N PHE A 134 3.19 9.54 42.60
CA PHE A 134 4.39 10.21 43.11
C PHE A 134 5.57 9.25 43.17
N GLU A 135 5.37 7.95 43.39
CA GLU A 135 6.48 7.00 43.56
C GLU A 135 7.10 6.60 42.22
N GLU A 136 6.27 6.36 41.23
CA GLU A 136 6.67 5.92 39.90
C GLU A 136 6.68 7.12 38.94
N ARG A 137 7.79 7.88 39.00
CA ARG A 137 8.07 9.08 38.19
C ARG A 137 9.54 9.13 37.75
N ARG A 138 9.83 9.84 36.67
CA ARG A 138 11.14 10.03 36.05
C ARG A 138 11.79 11.30 36.61
N GLY A 139 12.46 11.14 37.74
CA GLY A 139 13.22 12.21 38.39
C GLY A 139 12.84 12.39 39.86
N ASN A 140 13.31 13.48 40.47
CA ASN A 140 13.18 13.71 41.91
C ASN A 140 12.00 14.61 42.30
N ALA A 141 11.25 15.15 41.35
CA ALA A 141 10.09 16.03 41.57
C ALA A 141 8.99 15.72 40.54
N GLY A 142 7.76 16.20 40.77
CA GLY A 142 6.63 15.99 39.85
C GLY A 142 5.84 14.70 40.07
N GLN A 143 5.04 14.32 39.09
CA GLN A 143 4.15 13.15 39.10
C GLN A 143 4.18 12.41 37.75
N GLY A 144 4.15 11.07 37.77
CA GLY A 144 3.86 10.25 36.60
C GLY A 144 2.38 9.89 36.47
N LEU A 145 1.94 9.46 35.28
CA LEU A 145 0.59 8.93 35.08
C LEU A 145 0.60 7.39 35.09
N GLY A 146 0.01 6.79 36.13
CA GLY A 146 -0.30 5.37 36.14
C GLY A 146 -1.61 5.09 35.41
N VAL A 147 -1.57 4.23 34.39
CA VAL A 147 -2.74 3.77 33.64
C VAL A 147 -2.89 2.26 33.84
N GLU A 148 -3.96 1.86 34.52
CA GLU A 148 -4.33 0.47 34.75
C GLU A 148 -5.52 0.10 33.88
N TRP A 149 -5.52 -1.11 33.31
CA TRP A 149 -6.63 -1.57 32.49
C TRP A 149 -6.93 -3.06 32.70
N ARG A 150 -8.16 -3.40 32.31
CA ARG A 150 -8.59 -4.75 32.00
C ARG A 150 -9.39 -4.72 30.71
N SER A 151 -8.92 -5.45 29.71
CA SER A 151 -9.56 -5.64 28.42
C SER A 151 -10.19 -7.04 28.37
N ALA A 152 -11.51 -7.10 28.47
CA ALA A 152 -12.30 -8.32 28.50
C ALA A 152 -13.65 -8.09 27.79
N GLY A 153 -13.85 -8.68 26.62
CA GLY A 153 -15.13 -8.67 25.89
C GLY A 153 -15.66 -7.30 25.45
N GLY A 154 -14.97 -6.21 25.77
CA GLY A 154 -15.20 -4.85 25.30
C GLY A 154 -13.86 -4.13 25.10
N TRP A 155 -13.86 -2.82 24.98
CA TRP A 155 -12.67 -2.02 24.68
C TRP A 155 -12.39 -0.99 25.77
N CYS A 156 -11.13 -0.57 25.91
CA CYS A 156 -10.75 0.50 26.85
C CYS A 156 -9.46 1.19 26.43
N GLY A 157 -9.30 2.45 26.83
CA GLY A 157 -8.12 3.25 26.49
C GLY A 157 -7.95 4.47 27.37
N TRP A 158 -6.89 5.22 27.08
CA TRP A 158 -6.59 6.55 27.61
C TRP A 158 -6.46 7.52 26.45
N TYR A 159 -6.79 8.79 26.68
CA TYR A 159 -6.61 9.85 25.70
C TYR A 159 -6.22 11.17 26.37
N THR A 160 -5.55 12.02 25.59
CA THR A 160 -5.30 13.42 25.93
C THR A 160 -5.66 14.31 24.74
N LEU A 161 -6.36 15.42 25.01
CA LEU A 161 -6.76 16.37 23.98
C LEU A 161 -5.59 17.29 23.60
N LEU A 162 -5.43 17.49 22.30
CA LEU A 162 -4.37 18.27 21.68
C LEU A 162 -4.90 19.64 21.25
N MET A 163 -5.55 20.34 22.18
CA MET A 163 -6.11 21.67 21.94
C MET A 163 -5.44 22.72 22.83
N ASP A 164 -5.43 23.96 22.37
CA ASP A 164 -5.03 25.12 23.16
C ASP A 164 -6.18 25.64 24.06
N GLN A 165 -5.92 26.72 24.79
CA GLN A 165 -6.88 27.35 25.69
C GLN A 165 -8.10 27.98 24.98
N GLU A 166 -8.04 28.12 23.66
CA GLU A 166 -9.12 28.68 22.82
C GLU A 166 -9.93 27.56 22.12
N PHE A 167 -9.70 26.30 22.49
CA PHE A 167 -10.30 25.10 21.87
C PHE A 167 -9.94 24.94 20.40
N LYS A 168 -8.76 25.42 20.00
CA LYS A 168 -8.20 25.17 18.67
C LYS A 168 -7.21 24.01 18.73
N GLY A 169 -7.24 23.13 17.73
CA GLY A 169 -6.24 22.08 17.59
C GLY A 169 -4.82 22.64 17.43
N ILE A 170 -3.83 21.92 17.95
CA ILE A 170 -2.42 22.32 17.83
C ILE A 170 -1.86 21.97 16.44
N ASP A 171 -0.96 22.80 15.95
CA ASP A 171 -0.20 22.56 14.73
C ASP A 171 1.08 21.76 15.06
N ILE A 172 1.17 20.54 14.52
CA ILE A 172 2.34 19.66 14.67
C ILE A 172 3.13 19.50 13.36
N SER A 173 2.78 20.23 12.31
CA SER A 173 3.34 20.06 10.96
C SER A 173 4.86 20.27 10.89
N SER A 174 5.45 20.91 11.89
CA SER A 174 6.89 21.20 11.99
C SER A 174 7.72 20.17 12.79
N TYR A 175 7.10 19.08 13.25
CA TYR A 175 7.75 18.03 14.05
C TYR A 175 7.76 16.69 13.29
N ASN A 176 8.68 15.80 13.66
CA ASN A 176 8.79 14.46 13.05
C ASN A 176 8.33 13.33 13.98
N ALA A 177 8.19 13.59 15.29
CA ALA A 177 7.92 12.54 16.27
C ALA A 177 6.93 12.98 17.36
N VAL A 178 6.16 12.01 17.86
CA VAL A 178 5.63 12.05 19.22
C VAL A 178 6.48 11.15 20.10
N THR A 179 6.93 11.68 21.25
CA THR A 179 7.78 10.95 22.19
C THR A 179 7.18 10.97 23.59
N PHE A 180 7.42 9.91 24.34
CA PHE A 180 7.02 9.80 25.75
C PHE A 180 7.84 8.75 26.47
N TRP A 181 7.91 8.84 27.80
CA TRP A 181 8.52 7.80 28.63
C TRP A 181 7.47 6.82 29.11
N VAL A 182 7.82 5.54 29.12
CA VAL A 182 6.95 4.47 29.60
C VAL A 182 7.73 3.48 30.47
N LYS A 183 7.05 2.95 31.49
CA LYS A 183 7.51 1.82 32.31
C LYS A 183 6.32 0.91 32.61
N GLY A 184 6.51 -0.39 32.54
CA GLY A 184 5.54 -1.41 32.92
C GLY A 184 5.58 -1.73 34.40
N ALA A 185 4.45 -2.14 34.96
CA ALA A 185 4.41 -2.68 36.32
C ALA A 185 5.02 -4.10 36.40
N GLN A 186 4.90 -4.88 35.32
CA GLN A 186 5.38 -6.27 35.23
C GLN A 186 6.36 -6.47 34.07
N GLY A 187 6.37 -5.59 33.07
CA GLY A 187 7.05 -5.81 31.80
C GLY A 187 6.20 -6.70 30.87
N GLY A 188 6.31 -6.46 29.56
CA GLY A 188 5.52 -7.13 28.53
C GLY A 188 4.17 -6.49 28.24
N GLU A 189 3.79 -5.43 28.97
CA GLU A 189 2.61 -4.61 28.68
C GLU A 189 2.61 -4.11 27.23
N ASN A 190 1.41 -3.98 26.65
CA ASN A 190 1.25 -3.58 25.26
C ASN A 190 -0.02 -2.74 25.04
N PHE A 191 0.08 -1.76 24.15
CA PHE A 191 -1.02 -0.92 23.69
C PHE A 191 -0.69 -0.31 22.33
N ASP A 192 -1.72 0.10 21.58
CA ASP A 192 -1.55 0.87 20.35
C ASP A 192 -1.54 2.37 20.64
N ILE A 193 -0.79 3.10 19.83
CA ILE A 193 -0.71 4.56 19.86
C ILE A 193 -1.42 5.11 18.63
N GLY A 194 -2.39 6.00 18.83
CA GLY A 194 -3.16 6.64 17.75
C GLY A 194 -3.27 8.14 17.89
N LEU A 195 -3.44 8.81 16.76
CA LEU A 195 -3.66 10.25 16.67
C LEU A 195 -4.93 10.53 15.86
N ALA A 196 -5.65 11.58 16.24
CA ALA A 196 -6.80 12.07 15.49
C ALA A 196 -6.66 13.57 15.27
N ASP A 197 -6.96 14.03 14.06
CA ASP A 197 -7.13 15.46 13.81
C ASP A 197 -8.45 15.98 14.39
N PHE A 198 -8.64 17.29 14.36
CA PHE A 198 -9.81 17.93 14.93
C PHE A 198 -11.11 17.53 14.20
N ALA A 199 -11.05 17.35 12.88
CA ALA A 199 -12.22 16.98 12.08
C ALA A 199 -12.72 15.57 12.43
N MET A 200 -11.79 14.63 12.64
CA MET A 200 -12.13 13.27 13.09
C MET A 200 -12.89 13.28 14.42
N GLN A 201 -12.51 14.15 15.36
CA GLN A 201 -13.23 14.29 16.62
C GLN A 201 -14.64 14.84 16.45
N GLU A 202 -14.84 15.84 15.59
CA GLU A 202 -16.17 16.40 15.32
C GLU A 202 -17.09 15.41 14.60
N LEU A 203 -16.52 14.55 13.75
CA LEU A 203 -17.24 13.57 12.94
C LEU A 203 -17.38 12.19 13.63
N GLU A 204 -16.91 12.04 14.87
CA GLU A 204 -16.91 10.77 15.61
C GLU A 204 -16.15 9.63 14.87
N ILE A 205 -15.11 10.00 14.12
CA ILE A 205 -14.20 9.07 13.43
C ILE A 205 -13.10 8.65 14.41
N ASP A 206 -12.73 7.36 14.40
CA ASP A 206 -11.68 6.82 15.26
C ASP A 206 -10.29 7.36 14.88
N ALA A 207 -9.33 7.23 15.79
CA ALA A 207 -7.96 7.67 15.57
C ALA A 207 -7.25 6.83 14.48
N VAL A 208 -6.28 7.45 13.81
CA VAL A 208 -5.31 6.76 12.96
C VAL A 208 -4.19 6.21 13.86
N TYR A 209 -4.03 4.89 13.86
CA TYR A 209 -3.07 4.22 14.74
C TYR A 209 -1.70 4.06 14.06
N ALA A 210 -0.66 4.58 14.72
CA ALA A 210 0.74 4.36 14.33
C ALA A 210 1.20 2.92 14.61
N GLY A 211 0.44 2.19 15.44
CA GLY A 211 0.65 0.79 15.78
C GLY A 211 1.11 0.56 17.22
N SER A 212 1.54 -0.68 17.47
CA SER A 212 1.85 -1.20 18.80
C SER A 212 3.07 -0.51 19.40
N VAL A 213 3.05 -0.22 20.70
CA VAL A 213 4.23 0.27 21.42
C VAL A 213 5.45 -0.66 21.29
N LYS A 214 5.23 -1.96 21.07
CA LYS A 214 6.31 -2.94 20.78
C LYS A 214 7.08 -2.64 19.50
N ASN A 215 6.46 -1.96 18.52
CA ASN A 215 7.13 -1.57 17.28
C ASN A 215 8.18 -0.47 17.52
N PHE A 216 8.11 0.21 18.67
CA PHE A 216 8.98 1.33 19.02
C PHE A 216 9.91 1.00 20.20
N LEU A 217 9.80 -0.20 20.77
CA LEU A 217 10.64 -0.73 21.84
C LEU A 217 11.08 -2.15 21.48
N PRO A 218 12.35 -2.38 21.10
CA PRO A 218 12.84 -3.69 20.59
C PRO A 218 12.60 -4.89 21.51
N HIS A 219 12.41 -4.67 22.80
CA HIS A 219 12.15 -5.71 23.80
C HIS A 219 10.77 -5.56 24.46
N GLY A 220 9.90 -4.72 23.89
CA GLY A 220 8.66 -4.30 24.50
C GLY A 220 8.87 -3.42 25.74
N ILE A 221 7.78 -3.17 26.46
CA ILE A 221 7.79 -2.44 27.72
C ILE A 221 8.47 -3.31 28.79
N THR A 222 9.38 -2.72 29.55
CA THR A 222 10.08 -3.35 30.68
C THR A 222 9.68 -2.69 32.00
N THR A 223 10.21 -3.18 33.11
CA THR A 223 10.06 -2.54 34.42
C THR A 223 10.98 -1.33 34.62
N GLU A 224 11.74 -0.93 33.60
CA GLU A 224 12.56 0.28 33.61
C GLU A 224 11.97 1.34 32.69
N TRP A 225 12.25 2.62 32.98
CA TRP A 225 11.81 3.73 32.15
C TRP A 225 12.49 3.69 30.78
N GLN A 226 11.68 3.67 29.72
CA GLN A 226 12.13 3.68 28.33
C GLN A 226 11.48 4.84 27.58
N LYS A 227 12.25 5.53 26.74
CA LYS A 227 11.71 6.55 25.84
C LYS A 227 11.13 5.87 24.60
N VAL A 228 9.83 6.03 24.39
CA VAL A 228 9.12 5.66 23.17
C VAL A 228 9.26 6.82 22.18
N ARG A 229 9.56 6.47 20.93
CA ARG A 229 9.67 7.42 19.82
C ARG A 229 8.82 6.93 18.66
N VAL A 230 7.73 7.63 18.39
CA VAL A 230 6.79 7.28 17.32
C VAL A 230 6.98 8.25 16.17
N PRO A 231 7.45 7.80 14.99
CA PRO A 231 7.56 8.65 13.81
C PRO A 231 6.18 9.10 13.32
N LEU A 232 5.96 10.41 13.15
CA LEU A 232 4.69 10.95 12.66
C LEU A 232 4.40 10.56 11.21
N ALA A 233 5.43 10.24 10.41
CA ALA A 233 5.27 9.79 9.04
C ALA A 233 4.43 8.50 8.91
N ARG A 234 4.29 7.72 10.00
CA ARG A 234 3.44 6.52 10.08
C ARG A 234 1.95 6.81 9.93
N VAL A 235 1.50 8.03 10.21
CA VAL A 235 0.08 8.41 10.23
C VAL A 235 -0.20 9.72 9.48
N SER A 236 0.84 10.42 9.02
CA SER A 236 0.72 11.77 8.46
C SER A 236 -0.12 11.86 7.18
N SER A 237 -0.22 10.77 6.42
CA SER A 237 -1.02 10.73 5.18
C SER A 237 -2.52 10.87 5.44
N ASP A 238 -2.96 10.50 6.62
CA ASP A 238 -4.36 10.37 6.98
C ASP A 238 -4.82 11.45 7.97
N LEU A 239 -3.96 12.44 8.26
CA LEU A 239 -4.19 13.47 9.28
C LEU A 239 -3.95 14.88 8.76
N ASP A 240 -4.82 15.82 9.13
CA ASP A 240 -4.50 17.26 9.07
C ASP A 240 -3.57 17.66 10.22
N GLN A 241 -2.25 17.61 9.97
CA GLN A 241 -1.22 17.94 10.95
C GLN A 241 -1.22 19.41 11.40
N THR A 242 -1.96 20.29 10.72
CA THR A 242 -2.06 21.71 11.11
C THR A 242 -3.14 21.95 12.18
N ASN A 243 -3.97 20.94 12.44
CA ASN A 243 -5.12 21.05 13.34
C ASN A 243 -5.41 19.73 14.06
N MET A 244 -4.56 19.35 14.99
CA MET A 244 -4.67 18.07 15.72
C MET A 244 -5.74 18.09 16.83
N GLY A 245 -6.38 16.95 17.08
CA GLY A 245 -7.45 16.79 18.07
C GLY A 245 -7.05 16.00 19.32
N SER A 246 -6.49 14.80 19.17
CA SER A 246 -6.12 13.94 20.32
C SER A 246 -4.97 12.98 20.05
N LEU A 247 -4.30 12.58 21.14
CA LEU A 247 -3.46 11.39 21.23
C LEU A 247 -4.19 10.33 22.06
N VAL A 248 -4.17 9.08 21.61
CA VAL A 248 -4.94 7.95 22.17
C VAL A 248 -4.02 6.75 22.39
N PHE A 249 -4.14 6.12 23.56
CA PHE A 249 -3.60 4.78 23.82
C PHE A 249 -4.75 3.77 23.92
N TRP A 250 -4.73 2.76 23.06
CA TRP A 250 -5.75 1.71 23.02
C TRP A 250 -5.23 0.39 23.56
N PHE A 251 -5.87 -0.10 24.64
CA PHE A 251 -5.54 -1.37 25.29
C PHE A 251 -6.32 -2.55 24.68
N ARG A 252 -6.10 -2.85 23.40
CA ARG A 252 -6.92 -3.83 22.66
C ARG A 252 -6.46 -5.29 22.74
N TYR A 253 -5.24 -5.57 23.19
CA TYR A 253 -4.64 -6.92 23.17
C TYR A 253 -5.16 -7.90 24.25
N GLY A 254 -6.35 -7.64 24.81
CA GLY A 254 -6.92 -8.44 25.90
C GLY A 254 -6.10 -8.38 27.21
N GLY A 255 -6.59 -9.06 28.25
CA GLY A 255 -5.87 -9.20 29.53
C GLY A 255 -5.95 -7.97 30.43
N SER A 256 -5.06 -7.88 31.41
CA SER A 256 -4.95 -6.74 32.33
C SER A 256 -3.51 -6.30 32.45
N GLY A 257 -3.28 -5.01 32.64
CA GLY A 257 -1.94 -4.47 32.82
C GLY A 257 -1.95 -3.11 33.48
N LYS A 258 -0.75 -2.62 33.81
CA LYS A 258 -0.55 -1.28 34.33
C LYS A 258 0.77 -0.72 33.81
N VAL A 259 0.70 0.49 33.26
CA VAL A 259 1.88 1.24 32.81
C VAL A 259 1.96 2.58 33.51
N TYR A 260 3.16 3.14 33.57
CA TYR A 260 3.44 4.50 33.98
C TYR A 260 3.94 5.28 32.77
N VAL A 261 3.44 6.50 32.59
CA VAL A 261 3.74 7.37 31.44
C VAL A 261 4.18 8.74 31.92
N GLU A 262 5.15 9.34 31.23
CA GLU A 262 5.64 10.69 31.52
C GLU A 262 6.15 11.42 30.27
N ASP A 263 6.23 12.75 30.35
CA ASP A 263 6.85 13.62 29.35
C ASP A 263 6.39 13.33 27.91
N VAL A 264 5.12 13.59 27.60
CA VAL A 264 4.58 13.47 26.25
C VAL A 264 4.91 14.73 25.45
N TRP A 265 5.65 14.59 24.35
CA TRP A 265 6.10 15.70 23.49
C TRP A 265 5.77 15.47 22.02
N PHE A 266 5.56 16.56 21.29
CA PHE A 266 5.88 16.63 19.86
C PHE A 266 7.21 17.34 19.69
N GLU A 267 8.17 16.71 19.01
CA GLU A 267 9.52 17.24 18.85
C GLU A 267 10.18 16.80 17.55
N ASN A 268 11.30 17.43 17.22
CA ASN A 268 12.20 16.97 16.17
C ASN A 268 13.25 16.06 16.80
N ASP A 269 13.00 14.75 16.84
CA ASP A 269 13.88 13.75 17.46
C ASP A 269 14.92 13.24 16.44
N GLU A 270 16.20 13.41 16.76
CA GLU A 270 17.33 13.04 15.90
C GLU A 270 17.43 11.52 15.65
N GLU A 271 17.04 10.68 16.63
CA GLU A 271 17.04 9.23 16.43
C GLU A 271 15.92 8.82 15.47
N VAL A 272 14.75 9.47 15.54
CA VAL A 272 13.68 9.26 14.55
C VAL A 272 14.15 9.69 13.16
N MET A 273 14.75 10.88 13.03
CA MET A 273 15.28 11.33 11.74
C MET A 273 16.32 10.36 11.18
N ALA A 274 17.29 9.94 12.00
CA ALA A 274 18.34 9.02 11.59
C ALA A 274 17.79 7.63 11.24
N GLN A 275 16.80 7.12 11.99
CA GLN A 275 16.18 5.83 11.72
C GLN A 275 15.33 5.86 10.46
N GLU A 276 14.57 6.92 10.22
CA GLU A 276 13.82 7.11 8.97
C GLU A 276 14.77 7.27 7.78
N GLU A 277 15.89 7.97 7.94
CA GLU A 277 16.91 8.11 6.91
C GLU A 277 17.66 6.80 6.63
N TYR A 278 18.00 6.03 7.67
CA TYR A 278 18.62 4.71 7.55
C TYR A 278 17.69 3.69 6.90
N ASN A 279 16.39 3.74 7.23
CA ASN A 279 15.39 2.84 6.66
C ASN A 279 14.88 3.33 5.30
N ALA A 280 15.17 4.56 4.88
CA ALA A 280 14.70 5.09 3.62
C ALA A 280 15.31 4.27 2.48
N PRO A 281 14.51 3.77 1.53
CA PRO A 281 15.03 3.03 0.40
C PRO A 281 16.03 3.87 -0.39
N GLN A 282 17.12 3.22 -0.77
CA GLN A 282 18.19 3.80 -1.58
C GLN A 282 18.38 2.95 -2.81
N ALA A 283 18.11 3.52 -3.99
CA ALA A 283 18.25 2.82 -5.25
C ALA A 283 19.72 2.39 -5.41
N GLU A 284 19.95 1.19 -5.94
CA GLU A 284 21.31 0.81 -6.32
C GLU A 284 21.77 1.75 -7.43
N ARG A 285 22.96 2.35 -7.26
CA ARG A 285 23.55 3.15 -8.32
C ARG A 285 23.98 2.28 -9.48
N VAL A 286 23.12 2.17 -10.49
CA VAL A 286 23.47 1.52 -11.76
C VAL A 286 24.28 2.51 -12.61
N PRO A 287 25.58 2.26 -12.88
CA PRO A 287 26.43 3.21 -13.60
C PRO A 287 25.90 3.49 -15.02
N GLY A 288 25.71 4.76 -15.35
CA GLY A 288 25.25 5.18 -16.68
C GLY A 288 23.73 5.14 -16.87
N MET A 289 22.95 4.72 -15.87
CA MET A 289 21.51 4.84 -15.89
C MET A 289 21.09 6.24 -15.44
N GLU A 290 20.73 7.10 -16.39
CA GLU A 290 20.08 8.36 -16.05
C GLU A 290 18.63 8.10 -15.60
N ARG A 291 18.11 8.97 -14.72
CA ARG A 291 16.79 8.81 -14.12
C ARG A 291 16.09 10.16 -14.08
N ALA A 292 14.94 10.22 -14.75
CA ALA A 292 14.05 11.37 -14.72
C ALA A 292 12.86 11.12 -13.79
N LEU A 293 12.26 12.19 -13.28
CA LEU A 293 11.10 12.13 -12.40
C LEU A 293 10.05 13.18 -12.81
N TRP A 294 8.80 12.76 -13.00
CA TRP A 294 7.68 13.69 -13.19
C TRP A 294 7.19 14.25 -11.86
N VAL A 295 7.20 15.57 -11.71
CA VAL A 295 6.77 16.30 -10.50
C VAL A 295 5.62 17.25 -10.86
N TRP A 296 4.38 16.79 -10.67
CA TRP A 296 3.15 17.54 -11.02
C TRP A 296 2.72 18.60 -10.00
N LYS A 297 3.48 18.82 -8.93
CA LYS A 297 3.20 19.81 -7.89
C LYS A 297 4.22 20.94 -7.92
N PHE A 298 3.77 22.19 -7.77
CA PHE A 298 4.63 23.38 -7.74
C PHE A 298 5.13 23.75 -6.33
N ASP A 299 4.70 23.02 -5.29
CA ASP A 299 5.09 23.25 -3.90
C ASP A 299 6.58 23.06 -3.59
N PRO A 300 7.41 22.26 -4.31
CA PRO A 300 8.85 22.19 -4.02
C PRO A 300 9.56 23.50 -4.40
N ILE A 301 8.93 24.33 -5.23
CA ILE A 301 9.44 25.66 -5.56
C ILE A 301 9.08 26.62 -4.42
N ARG A 302 7.85 26.57 -3.91
CA ARG A 302 7.33 27.53 -2.93
C ARG A 302 7.72 27.25 -1.48
N VAL A 303 7.94 25.99 -1.12
CA VAL A 303 8.10 25.54 0.27
C VAL A 303 9.46 24.86 0.45
N GLY A 304 10.38 25.52 1.18
CA GLY A 304 11.75 25.03 1.38
C GLY A 304 11.85 23.63 2.00
N ARG A 305 10.93 23.25 2.90
CA ARG A 305 10.88 21.88 3.45
C ARG A 305 10.56 20.85 2.37
N VAL A 306 9.53 21.09 1.56
CA VAL A 306 9.11 20.20 0.46
C VAL A 306 10.22 20.09 -0.58
N ARG A 307 10.91 21.20 -0.85
CA ARG A 307 12.10 21.23 -1.71
C ARG A 307 13.20 20.29 -1.24
N GLU A 308 13.57 20.39 0.03
CA GLU A 308 14.62 19.57 0.61
C GLU A 308 14.22 18.08 0.63
N GLU A 309 12.95 17.77 0.91
CA GLU A 309 12.43 16.41 0.80
C GLU A 309 12.54 15.86 -0.63
N LEU A 310 12.21 16.65 -1.65
CA LEU A 310 12.36 16.28 -3.06
C LEU A 310 13.83 15.99 -3.40
N PHE A 311 14.76 16.88 -3.03
CA PHE A 311 16.17 16.67 -3.34
C PHE A 311 16.78 15.48 -2.61
N LYS A 312 16.43 15.25 -1.34
CA LYS A 312 16.83 14.02 -0.62
C LYS A 312 16.32 12.77 -1.32
N MET A 313 15.08 12.79 -1.80
CA MET A 313 14.55 11.68 -2.57
C MET A 313 15.31 11.49 -3.89
N CYS A 314 15.63 12.58 -4.60
CA CYS A 314 16.45 12.51 -5.80
C CYS A 314 17.84 11.91 -5.53
N GLU A 315 18.47 12.28 -4.42
CA GLU A 315 19.77 11.75 -4.00
C GLU A 315 19.70 10.23 -3.72
N ARG A 316 18.73 9.78 -2.92
CA ARG A 316 18.51 8.36 -2.59
C ARG A 316 18.17 7.50 -3.81
N SER A 317 17.45 8.07 -4.77
CA SER A 317 16.99 7.36 -5.97
C SER A 317 17.84 7.66 -7.22
N HIS A 318 18.95 8.37 -7.05
CA HIS A 318 19.85 8.76 -8.14
C HIS A 318 19.14 9.47 -9.32
N ILE A 319 18.10 10.25 -9.02
CA ILE A 319 17.41 11.10 -10.00
C ILE A 319 18.33 12.26 -10.39
N ASN A 320 18.53 12.43 -11.70
CA ASN A 320 19.37 13.48 -12.29
C ASN A 320 18.61 14.37 -13.29
N ALA A 321 17.32 14.10 -13.50
CA ALA A 321 16.42 15.01 -14.21
C ALA A 321 15.06 15.10 -13.51
N ILE A 322 14.51 16.31 -13.43
CA ILE A 322 13.17 16.57 -12.93
C ILE A 322 12.36 17.22 -14.06
N TYR A 323 11.22 16.64 -14.38
CA TYR A 323 10.18 17.26 -15.19
C TYR A 323 9.23 17.97 -14.21
N GLN A 324 9.45 19.26 -14.00
CA GLN A 324 8.79 20.05 -12.96
C GLN A 324 7.59 20.78 -13.53
N TYR A 325 6.40 20.55 -12.97
CA TYR A 325 5.21 21.30 -13.33
C TYR A 325 5.25 22.71 -12.75
N PHE A 326 5.00 23.71 -13.59
CA PHE A 326 5.10 25.12 -13.22
C PHE A 326 3.77 25.89 -13.28
N GLY A 327 2.68 25.26 -13.74
CA GLY A 327 1.41 25.93 -14.01
C GLY A 327 1.55 27.05 -15.05
N ASP A 328 0.66 28.04 -14.96
CA ASP A 328 0.71 29.27 -15.77
C ASP A 328 1.77 30.23 -15.21
N PHE A 329 3.04 29.94 -15.49
CA PHE A 329 4.14 30.76 -15.01
C PHE A 329 4.20 32.12 -15.74
N SER A 330 4.20 33.20 -14.96
CA SER A 330 4.49 34.56 -15.41
C SER A 330 5.36 35.28 -14.38
N GLU A 331 6.60 35.59 -14.75
CA GLU A 331 7.52 36.33 -13.86
C GLU A 331 7.02 37.75 -13.56
N GLN A 332 6.26 38.36 -14.48
CA GLN A 332 5.71 39.70 -14.27
C GLN A 332 4.60 39.71 -13.22
N ASP A 333 3.79 38.64 -13.19
CA ASP A 333 2.64 38.54 -12.30
C ASP A 333 3.03 37.98 -10.91
N ASP A 334 4.10 37.17 -10.82
CA ASP A 334 4.55 36.55 -9.57
C ASP A 334 6.10 36.63 -9.38
N PRO A 335 6.65 37.81 -9.03
CA PRO A 335 8.09 37.99 -8.84
C PRO A 335 8.64 37.22 -7.64
N GLN A 336 7.80 36.94 -6.63
CA GLN A 336 8.20 36.12 -5.48
C GLN A 336 8.45 34.69 -5.92
N TYR A 337 7.52 34.10 -6.68
CA TYR A 337 7.70 32.77 -7.25
C TYR A 337 8.89 32.70 -8.19
N ALA A 338 9.15 33.73 -9.00
CA ALA A 338 10.33 33.78 -9.86
C ALA A 338 11.65 33.75 -9.05
N ALA A 339 11.71 34.41 -7.90
CA ALA A 339 12.87 34.35 -7.01
C ALA A 339 13.04 32.96 -6.37
N GLN A 340 11.92 32.34 -5.94
CA GLN A 340 11.92 30.98 -5.39
C GLN A 340 12.31 29.93 -6.45
N LEU A 341 11.89 30.12 -7.69
CA LEU A 341 12.28 29.30 -8.83
C LEU A 341 13.79 29.41 -9.09
N GLU A 342 14.35 30.62 -9.04
CA GLU A 342 15.79 30.80 -9.20
C GLU A 342 16.59 30.03 -8.14
N GLU A 343 16.14 30.09 -6.89
CA GLU A 343 16.74 29.34 -5.78
C GLU A 343 16.65 27.83 -6.02
N PHE A 344 15.48 27.33 -6.38
CA PHE A 344 15.25 25.93 -6.73
C PHE A 344 16.20 25.44 -7.84
N LEU A 345 16.34 26.21 -8.92
CA LEU A 345 17.22 25.87 -10.04
C LEU A 345 18.70 25.85 -9.63
N ARG A 346 19.13 26.81 -8.80
CA ARG A 346 20.51 26.85 -8.27
C ARG A 346 20.82 25.65 -7.39
N GLU A 347 19.86 25.23 -6.56
CA GLU A 347 19.99 24.04 -5.73
C GLU A 347 20.03 22.75 -6.55
N ALA A 348 19.19 22.63 -7.57
CA ALA A 348 19.20 21.51 -8.51
C ALA A 348 20.55 21.44 -9.26
N SER A 349 21.03 22.58 -9.76
CA SER A 349 22.31 22.69 -10.48
C SER A 349 23.51 22.26 -9.61
N LYS A 350 23.56 22.67 -8.33
CA LYS A 350 24.58 22.22 -7.37
C LYS A 350 24.60 20.70 -7.21
N ARG A 351 23.43 20.07 -7.30
CA ARG A 351 23.25 18.61 -7.21
C ARG A 351 23.36 17.90 -8.56
N LYS A 352 23.65 18.64 -9.65
CA LYS A 352 23.71 18.13 -11.03
C LYS A 352 22.39 17.51 -11.51
N ILE A 353 21.27 18.05 -11.01
CA ILE A 353 19.93 17.67 -11.44
C ILE A 353 19.49 18.67 -12.52
N ARG A 354 19.11 18.16 -13.68
CA ARG A 354 18.51 18.96 -14.75
C ARG A 354 17.05 19.23 -14.43
N VAL A 355 16.56 20.41 -14.77
CA VAL A 355 15.16 20.78 -14.55
C VAL A 355 14.54 21.20 -15.89
N GLU A 356 13.53 20.47 -16.33
CA GLU A 356 12.77 20.77 -17.53
C GLU A 356 11.33 21.10 -17.17
N ALA A 357 10.76 22.11 -17.84
CA ALA A 357 9.39 22.55 -17.59
C ALA A 357 8.37 21.56 -18.14
N LEU A 358 7.55 21.04 -17.23
CA LEU A 358 6.49 20.07 -17.51
C LEU A 358 5.14 20.76 -17.57
N THR A 359 4.33 20.35 -18.54
CA THR A 359 2.89 20.65 -18.60
C THR A 359 2.21 19.62 -19.50
N GLY A 360 0.92 19.40 -19.29
CA GLY A 360 0.10 18.54 -20.11
C GLY A 360 -1.27 19.13 -20.41
N ASN A 361 -1.61 19.26 -21.69
CA ASN A 361 -2.91 19.74 -22.15
C ASN A 361 -3.24 19.25 -23.57
N PRO A 362 -4.16 18.28 -23.72
CA PRO A 362 -4.58 17.74 -25.01
C PRO A 362 -5.06 18.76 -26.01
N VAL A 363 -5.72 19.83 -25.55
CA VAL A 363 -6.26 20.82 -26.47
C VAL A 363 -5.18 21.62 -27.18
N TRP A 364 -3.93 21.61 -26.71
CA TRP A 364 -2.82 22.25 -27.42
C TRP A 364 -2.49 21.59 -28.75
N ALA A 365 -2.86 20.32 -28.96
CA ALA A 365 -2.75 19.69 -30.27
C ALA A 365 -3.55 20.44 -31.35
N LEU A 366 -4.64 21.11 -30.94
CA LEU A 366 -5.54 21.84 -31.83
C LEU A 366 -4.92 23.17 -32.29
N GLU A 367 -4.98 23.48 -33.58
CA GLU A 367 -4.39 24.69 -34.20
C GLU A 367 -4.76 25.97 -33.44
N LYS A 368 -6.04 26.10 -33.07
CA LYS A 368 -6.60 27.24 -32.32
C LYS A 368 -5.90 27.53 -30.99
N ASN A 369 -5.20 26.55 -30.43
CA ASN A 369 -4.55 26.63 -29.11
C ASN A 369 -3.02 26.61 -29.18
N HIS A 370 -2.41 26.53 -30.38
CA HIS A 370 -0.94 26.47 -30.51
C HIS A 370 -0.24 27.65 -29.83
N GLU A 371 -0.80 28.85 -29.96
CA GLU A 371 -0.22 30.07 -29.36
C GLU A 371 -0.16 30.00 -27.83
N ALA A 372 -1.06 29.27 -27.17
CA ALA A 372 -1.00 29.09 -25.71
C ALA A 372 0.28 28.34 -25.30
N CYS A 373 0.58 27.22 -25.98
CA CYS A 373 1.80 26.46 -25.77
C CYS A 373 3.05 27.30 -26.09
N LEU A 374 3.05 28.01 -27.23
CA LEU A 374 4.19 28.84 -27.65
C LEU A 374 4.45 29.99 -26.67
N ASN A 375 3.41 30.65 -26.16
CA ASN A 375 3.54 31.70 -25.15
C ASN A 375 4.11 31.16 -23.84
N TRP A 376 3.67 29.97 -23.42
CA TRP A 376 4.17 29.31 -22.22
C TRP A 376 5.67 28.96 -22.33
N ILE A 377 6.10 28.36 -23.45
CA ILE A 377 7.53 28.10 -23.71
C ILE A 377 8.34 29.41 -23.75
N ARG A 378 7.80 30.46 -24.38
CA ARG A 378 8.46 31.76 -24.47
C ARG A 378 8.76 32.36 -23.10
N GLY A 379 7.85 32.22 -22.14
CA GLY A 379 8.05 32.68 -20.76
C GLY A 379 9.33 32.13 -20.13
N PHE A 380 9.64 30.86 -20.33
CA PHE A 380 10.87 30.25 -19.80
C PHE A 380 12.13 30.65 -20.58
N LEU A 381 12.04 30.82 -21.89
CA LEU A 381 13.16 31.32 -22.70
C LEU A 381 13.53 32.77 -22.33
N ASP A 382 12.53 33.60 -22.07
CA ASP A 382 12.69 34.98 -21.57
C ASP A 382 13.23 35.02 -20.13
N PHE A 383 12.76 34.11 -19.28
CA PHE A 383 13.28 33.92 -17.92
C PHE A 383 14.77 33.55 -17.93
N ASN A 384 15.15 32.61 -18.78
CA ASN A 384 16.53 32.13 -18.94
C ASN A 384 17.48 33.19 -19.49
N SER A 385 17.00 34.05 -20.42
CA SER A 385 17.80 35.09 -21.07
C SER A 385 18.43 36.08 -20.09
N ARG A 386 17.83 36.23 -18.90
CA ARG A 386 18.22 37.21 -17.87
C ARG A 386 19.02 36.59 -16.72
N ARG A 387 19.32 35.30 -16.76
CA ARG A 387 19.91 34.54 -15.64
C ARG A 387 21.19 33.82 -16.04
N PRO A 388 22.10 33.53 -15.08
CA PRO A 388 23.28 32.70 -15.32
C PRO A 388 22.91 31.21 -15.48
N GLN A 389 23.83 30.40 -16.02
CA GLN A 389 23.58 29.00 -16.41
C GLN A 389 22.98 28.15 -15.28
N GLU A 390 23.48 28.29 -14.05
CA GLU A 390 23.03 27.52 -12.88
C GLU A 390 21.64 27.90 -12.37
N ALA A 391 21.01 28.92 -12.95
CA ALA A 391 19.70 29.45 -12.59
C ALA A 391 18.73 29.41 -13.79
N ARG A 392 19.00 28.56 -14.77
CA ARG A 392 18.19 28.39 -15.99
C ARG A 392 17.46 27.06 -15.98
N ILE A 393 16.33 27.03 -16.66
CA ILE A 393 15.60 25.82 -17.03
C ILE A 393 16.29 25.18 -18.23
N ASP A 394 16.47 23.86 -18.21
CA ASP A 394 17.22 23.10 -19.22
C ASP A 394 16.41 22.77 -20.48
N GLY A 395 15.08 22.84 -20.40
CA GLY A 395 14.19 22.48 -21.51
C GLY A 395 12.72 22.44 -21.11
N VAL A 396 11.90 21.87 -21.98
CA VAL A 396 10.50 21.53 -21.74
C VAL A 396 10.26 20.05 -22.01
N SER A 397 9.40 19.43 -21.20
CA SER A 397 8.87 18.09 -21.40
C SER A 397 7.35 18.21 -21.56
N LEU A 398 6.87 18.09 -22.80
CA LEU A 398 5.45 18.29 -23.14
C LEU A 398 4.66 16.99 -22.98
N ASP A 399 3.58 17.01 -22.22
CA ASP A 399 2.67 15.88 -22.02
C ASP A 399 1.31 16.17 -22.68
N VAL A 400 1.33 16.44 -23.99
CA VAL A 400 0.14 16.94 -24.70
C VAL A 400 -0.91 15.84 -24.84
N GLU A 401 -0.53 14.60 -25.15
CA GLU A 401 -1.47 13.48 -25.35
C GLU A 401 -2.68 13.81 -26.28
N PRO A 402 -2.46 14.11 -27.58
CA PRO A 402 -3.51 14.47 -28.54
C PRO A 402 -4.71 13.50 -28.61
N TYR A 403 -4.50 12.22 -28.28
CA TYR A 403 -5.53 11.18 -28.30
C TYR A 403 -6.60 11.34 -27.21
N LEU A 404 -6.37 12.20 -26.23
CA LEU A 404 -7.35 12.57 -25.22
C LEU A 404 -8.29 13.70 -25.67
N THR A 405 -8.09 14.27 -26.86
CA THR A 405 -9.02 15.25 -27.43
C THR A 405 -10.32 14.60 -27.88
N ALA A 406 -11.44 15.32 -27.75
CA ALA A 406 -12.74 14.82 -28.21
C ALA A 406 -12.76 14.59 -29.73
N GLU A 407 -11.99 15.38 -30.47
CA GLU A 407 -11.87 15.36 -31.93
C GLU A 407 -11.03 14.17 -32.44
N TRP A 408 -10.25 13.49 -31.60
CA TRP A 408 -9.34 12.41 -32.02
C TRP A 408 -10.05 11.26 -32.75
N ASN A 409 -11.27 10.93 -32.36
CA ASN A 409 -12.02 9.82 -32.96
C ASN A 409 -12.75 10.22 -34.26
N SER A 410 -13.02 11.50 -34.49
CA SER A 410 -13.73 12.00 -35.66
C SER A 410 -12.81 12.63 -36.71
N GLU A 411 -11.71 13.23 -36.29
CA GLU A 411 -10.81 14.05 -37.13
C GLU A 411 -9.33 13.65 -36.96
N ARG A 412 -9.05 12.38 -36.63
CA ARG A 412 -7.72 11.87 -36.23
C ARG A 412 -6.54 12.42 -37.04
N GLU A 413 -6.59 12.30 -38.36
CA GLU A 413 -5.48 12.71 -39.24
C GLU A 413 -5.23 14.22 -39.20
N LYS A 414 -6.29 15.03 -39.08
CA LYS A 414 -6.16 16.47 -38.89
C LYS A 414 -5.50 16.79 -37.54
N ILE A 415 -5.89 16.11 -36.46
CA ILE A 415 -5.28 16.32 -35.13
C ILE A 415 -3.80 15.94 -35.15
N LYS A 416 -3.42 14.87 -35.86
CA LYS A 416 -2.02 14.50 -36.08
C LYS A 416 -1.25 15.60 -36.82
N GLU A 417 -1.80 16.14 -37.90
CA GLU A 417 -1.19 17.23 -38.68
C GLU A 417 -1.00 18.50 -37.83
N GLU A 418 -2.05 18.92 -37.11
CA GLU A 418 -2.00 20.10 -36.24
C GLU A 418 -1.00 19.91 -35.08
N TYR A 419 -0.93 18.71 -34.49
CA TYR A 419 0.07 18.43 -33.46
C TYR A 419 1.50 18.48 -33.99
N LEU A 420 1.78 17.93 -35.17
CA LEU A 420 3.09 18.04 -35.81
C LEU A 420 3.44 19.51 -36.12
N GLU A 421 2.47 20.30 -36.55
CA GLU A 421 2.64 21.73 -36.76
C GLU A 421 3.00 22.46 -35.46
N LEU A 422 2.33 22.14 -34.34
CA LEU A 422 2.69 22.67 -33.02
C LEU A 422 4.15 22.37 -32.69
N LEU A 423 4.58 21.11 -32.78
CA LEU A 423 5.95 20.71 -32.44
C LEU A 423 6.98 21.44 -33.31
N ALA A 424 6.72 21.60 -34.61
CA ALA A 424 7.56 22.37 -35.52
C ALA A 424 7.64 23.86 -35.13
N LYS A 425 6.51 24.48 -34.74
CA LYS A 425 6.47 25.86 -34.22
C LYS A 425 7.28 25.99 -32.92
N CYS A 426 7.15 25.05 -31.98
CA CYS A 426 7.92 25.02 -30.73
C CYS A 426 9.42 24.93 -31.01
N ARG A 427 9.84 24.02 -31.89
CA ARG A 427 11.24 23.86 -32.31
C ARG A 427 11.81 25.15 -32.90
N LYS A 428 11.05 25.81 -33.77
CA LYS A 428 11.44 27.08 -34.39
C LYS A 428 11.56 28.21 -33.36
N LEU A 429 10.63 28.29 -32.40
CA LEU A 429 10.66 29.26 -31.31
C LEU A 429 11.93 29.09 -30.47
N ILE A 430 12.23 27.86 -30.02
CA ILE A 430 13.41 27.56 -29.21
C ILE A 430 14.70 27.91 -29.96
N ALA A 431 14.79 27.54 -31.24
CA ALA A 431 15.96 27.86 -32.07
C ALA A 431 16.21 29.38 -32.20
N SER A 432 15.17 30.22 -32.09
CA SER A 432 15.31 31.68 -32.20
C SER A 432 15.98 32.35 -31.00
N TYR A 433 16.02 31.69 -29.82
CA TYR A 433 16.60 32.25 -28.60
C TYR A 433 18.10 31.97 -28.45
N ASN A 434 18.70 31.12 -29.30
CA ASN A 434 20.12 30.72 -29.24
C ASN A 434 20.58 30.29 -27.82
N GLN A 435 19.75 29.50 -27.15
CA GLN A 435 20.03 28.93 -25.83
C GLN A 435 20.11 27.41 -25.91
N LYS A 436 20.84 26.78 -24.97
CA LYS A 436 20.76 25.34 -24.76
C LYS A 436 19.46 25.04 -24.03
N PHE A 437 18.43 24.67 -24.79
CA PHE A 437 17.09 24.41 -24.27
C PHE A 437 16.48 23.24 -25.04
N LYS A 438 16.18 22.14 -24.35
CA LYS A 438 15.66 20.93 -24.97
C LYS A 438 14.15 20.98 -25.20
N LEU A 439 13.70 20.33 -26.26
CA LEU A 439 12.29 20.05 -26.53
C LEU A 439 12.07 18.53 -26.44
N GLY A 440 11.49 18.07 -25.33
CA GLY A 440 11.03 16.70 -25.13
C GLY A 440 9.51 16.61 -25.11
N ALA A 441 9.00 15.39 -25.29
CA ALA A 441 7.58 15.08 -25.08
C ALA A 441 7.39 13.67 -24.52
N ALA A 442 6.34 13.48 -23.72
CA ALA A 442 5.83 12.18 -23.38
C ALA A 442 5.00 11.63 -24.55
N ILE A 443 5.22 10.37 -24.94
CA ILE A 443 4.48 9.71 -26.02
C ILE A 443 4.02 8.32 -25.59
N PRO A 444 2.83 7.87 -26.03
CA PRO A 444 2.33 6.52 -25.74
C PRO A 444 2.92 5.46 -26.67
N LEU A 445 2.85 4.19 -26.27
CA LEU A 445 3.16 3.04 -27.13
C LEU A 445 2.29 2.97 -28.40
N LEU A 446 1.04 3.45 -28.33
CA LEU A 446 0.07 3.29 -29.43
C LEU A 446 0.50 4.01 -30.72
N TYR A 447 1.43 4.96 -30.65
CA TYR A 447 1.94 5.65 -31.85
C TYR A 447 2.64 4.71 -32.84
N GLU A 448 3.20 3.58 -32.37
CA GLU A 448 3.75 2.52 -33.23
C GLU A 448 2.66 1.88 -34.10
N ILE A 449 1.52 1.58 -33.47
CA ILE A 449 0.40 0.86 -34.09
C ILE A 449 -0.32 1.74 -35.12
N GLU A 450 -0.11 3.06 -35.05
CA GLU A 450 -0.68 4.00 -35.99
C GLU A 450 0.12 4.04 -37.31
N ASP A 451 -0.49 3.50 -38.38
CA ASP A 451 0.01 3.56 -39.75
C ASP A 451 0.35 5.01 -40.20
N GLY A 452 1.27 5.14 -41.16
CA GLY A 452 1.61 6.41 -41.81
C GLY A 452 2.83 7.17 -41.27
N GLY A 453 3.63 6.55 -40.39
CA GLY A 453 4.90 7.11 -39.92
C GLY A 453 4.74 8.33 -39.00
N PHE A 454 3.62 8.41 -38.28
CA PHE A 454 3.31 9.52 -37.37
C PHE A 454 4.37 9.64 -36.26
N GLU A 455 4.70 8.54 -35.59
CA GLU A 455 5.72 8.54 -34.54
C GLU A 455 7.08 9.07 -35.02
N ARG A 456 7.54 8.62 -36.19
CA ARG A 456 8.78 9.11 -36.81
C ARG A 456 8.76 10.64 -36.94
N LYS A 457 7.67 11.20 -37.49
CA LYS A 457 7.52 12.66 -37.67
C LYS A 457 7.50 13.40 -36.33
N VAL A 458 6.90 12.82 -35.28
CA VAL A 458 6.93 13.36 -33.92
C VAL A 458 8.37 13.39 -33.40
N ILE A 459 9.07 12.24 -33.42
CA ILE A 459 10.45 12.10 -32.93
C ILE A 459 11.42 13.03 -33.67
N GLU A 460 11.26 13.23 -34.97
CA GLU A 460 12.07 14.16 -35.77
C GLU A 460 12.05 15.60 -35.19
N GLN A 461 10.89 16.05 -34.69
CA GLN A 461 10.71 17.38 -34.10
C GLN A 461 11.24 17.49 -32.67
N LEU A 462 11.58 16.38 -32.00
CA LEU A 462 11.96 16.33 -30.58
C LEU A 462 13.46 16.05 -30.38
N ASP A 463 14.01 16.46 -29.23
CA ASP A 463 15.39 16.11 -28.84
C ASP A 463 15.41 14.74 -28.16
N TYR A 464 14.34 14.41 -27.47
CA TYR A 464 14.10 13.12 -26.84
C TYR A 464 12.60 12.87 -26.69
N ILE A 465 12.24 11.61 -26.48
CA ILE A 465 10.92 11.18 -26.03
C ILE A 465 11.02 10.56 -24.64
N ALA A 466 9.99 10.76 -23.82
CA ALA A 466 9.72 9.94 -22.65
C ALA A 466 8.61 8.96 -23.03
N LEU A 467 8.98 7.73 -23.34
CA LEU A 467 8.04 6.72 -23.79
C LEU A 467 7.23 6.22 -22.60
N MET A 468 5.91 6.37 -22.61
CA MET A 468 5.01 5.90 -21.55
C MET A 468 4.78 4.39 -21.65
N ASP A 469 5.86 3.63 -21.52
CA ASP A 469 5.87 2.16 -21.49
C ASP A 469 5.61 1.67 -20.06
N TYR A 470 4.38 1.93 -19.59
CA TYR A 470 4.00 1.74 -18.20
C TYR A 470 3.86 0.29 -17.76
N TYR A 471 4.28 -0.69 -18.57
CA TYR A 471 4.35 -2.06 -18.09
C TYR A 471 5.29 -2.17 -16.89
N ASP A 472 4.99 -3.14 -16.02
CA ASP A 472 5.61 -3.34 -14.71
C ASP A 472 6.62 -4.49 -14.67
N THR A 473 6.89 -5.12 -15.82
CA THR A 473 7.94 -6.14 -15.95
C THR A 473 8.96 -5.74 -17.01
N ALA A 474 10.23 -6.01 -16.73
CA ALA A 474 11.35 -5.75 -17.62
C ALA A 474 11.15 -6.45 -18.95
N LYS A 475 10.65 -7.69 -18.98
CA LYS A 475 10.33 -8.41 -20.22
C LYS A 475 9.39 -7.57 -21.10
N ALA A 476 8.27 -7.12 -20.55
CA ALA A 476 7.27 -6.35 -21.30
C ALA A 476 7.81 -4.98 -21.73
N ILE A 477 8.47 -4.24 -20.83
CA ILE A 477 9.10 -2.94 -21.15
C ILE A 477 10.15 -3.09 -22.26
N ILE A 478 10.93 -4.17 -22.23
CA ILE A 478 11.97 -4.42 -23.23
C ILE A 478 11.35 -4.78 -24.59
N GLU A 479 10.29 -5.58 -24.58
CA GLU A 479 9.59 -6.02 -25.79
C GLU A 479 8.91 -4.85 -26.49
N HIS A 480 8.09 -4.09 -25.78
CA HIS A 480 7.38 -2.93 -26.33
C HIS A 480 8.33 -1.77 -26.66
N GLY A 481 9.31 -1.47 -25.80
CA GLY A 481 10.26 -0.39 -26.02
C GLY A 481 11.22 -0.56 -27.20
N ARG A 482 11.40 -1.79 -27.72
CA ARG A 482 12.44 -2.11 -28.72
C ARG A 482 12.29 -1.29 -30.00
N TYR A 483 11.07 -1.28 -30.56
CA TYR A 483 10.76 -0.55 -31.78
C TYR A 483 11.11 0.93 -31.67
N HIS A 484 10.68 1.57 -30.58
CA HIS A 484 10.87 3.00 -30.33
C HIS A 484 12.35 3.38 -30.18
N ILE A 485 13.14 2.54 -29.50
CA ILE A 485 14.59 2.75 -29.34
C ILE A 485 15.32 2.62 -30.68
N ASP A 486 14.95 1.64 -31.50
CA ASP A 486 15.55 1.44 -32.81
C ASP A 486 15.20 2.60 -33.76
N LEU A 487 13.92 3.02 -33.78
CA LEU A 487 13.48 4.20 -34.54
C LEU A 487 14.20 5.48 -34.10
N ALA A 488 14.33 5.72 -32.80
CA ALA A 488 15.08 6.86 -32.28
C ALA A 488 16.58 6.78 -32.64
N SER A 489 17.15 5.58 -32.75
CA SER A 489 18.55 5.35 -33.16
C SER A 489 18.77 5.74 -34.60
N GLU A 490 17.85 5.41 -35.50
CA GLU A 490 17.88 5.86 -36.89
C GLU A 490 17.82 7.39 -37.00
N LEU A 491 17.06 8.04 -36.12
CA LEU A 491 16.84 9.49 -36.12
C LEU A 491 17.87 10.27 -35.29
N GLY A 492 18.79 9.58 -34.60
CA GLY A 492 19.78 10.19 -33.71
C GLY A 492 19.16 10.90 -32.49
N LYS A 493 17.99 10.44 -32.03
CA LYS A 493 17.25 11.01 -30.88
C LYS A 493 17.39 10.14 -29.65
N LYS A 494 16.89 10.63 -28.51
CA LYS A 494 17.00 9.98 -27.21
C LYS A 494 15.64 9.46 -26.71
N VAL A 495 15.65 8.38 -25.94
CA VAL A 495 14.46 7.75 -25.35
C VAL A 495 14.69 7.54 -23.87
N TYR A 496 13.81 8.08 -23.03
CA TYR A 496 13.66 7.65 -21.64
C TYR A 496 12.53 6.63 -21.56
N MET A 497 12.78 5.48 -20.96
CA MET A 497 11.76 4.46 -20.70
C MET A 497 10.94 4.88 -19.49
N GLY A 498 9.69 5.30 -19.72
CA GLY A 498 8.76 5.78 -18.72
C GLY A 498 8.02 4.65 -18.02
N VAL A 499 8.01 4.63 -16.69
CA VAL A 499 7.26 3.67 -15.86
C VAL A 499 6.26 4.40 -14.96
N GLU A 500 5.21 3.70 -14.49
CA GLU A 500 4.15 4.26 -13.65
C GLU A 500 4.17 3.67 -12.23
N THR A 501 3.80 4.47 -11.24
CA THR A 501 3.78 4.12 -9.81
C THR A 501 2.46 4.47 -9.13
N GLN A 502 1.53 5.13 -9.83
CA GLN A 502 0.20 5.46 -9.33
C GLN A 502 -0.77 4.28 -9.41
N ASP A 503 -1.82 4.31 -8.58
CA ASP A 503 -2.90 3.31 -8.61
C ASP A 503 -3.84 3.52 -9.81
N LEU A 504 -3.38 3.13 -11.00
CA LEU A 504 -4.14 3.32 -12.24
C LEU A 504 -5.49 2.59 -12.23
N VAL A 505 -5.59 1.47 -11.52
CA VAL A 505 -6.83 0.70 -11.39
C VAL A 505 -7.87 1.49 -10.59
N ARG A 506 -7.48 1.99 -9.41
CA ARG A 506 -8.39 2.83 -8.59
C ARG A 506 -8.76 4.13 -9.29
N MET A 507 -7.87 4.66 -10.13
CA MET A 507 -8.12 5.85 -10.94
C MET A 507 -8.95 5.57 -12.20
N ASN A 508 -9.23 4.30 -12.53
CA ASN A 508 -9.88 3.87 -13.77
C ASN A 508 -9.15 4.37 -15.03
N GLN A 509 -7.81 4.32 -15.01
CA GLN A 509 -6.91 4.82 -16.07
C GLN A 509 -5.95 3.74 -16.61
N GLY A 510 -5.97 2.53 -16.06
CA GLY A 510 -5.10 1.44 -16.50
C GLY A 510 -5.41 0.11 -15.80
N LYS A 511 -4.58 -0.89 -16.07
CA LYS A 511 -4.63 -2.21 -15.42
C LYS A 511 -3.50 -2.32 -14.38
N ARG A 512 -3.54 -3.39 -13.56
CA ARG A 512 -2.48 -3.71 -12.58
C ARG A 512 -1.09 -3.77 -13.24
N ARG A 513 -1.00 -4.54 -14.33
CA ARG A 513 0.15 -4.64 -15.24
C ARG A 513 0.72 -3.34 -15.83
N ASN A 514 0.13 -2.18 -15.52
CA ASN A 514 0.52 -0.87 -16.02
C ASN A 514 1.02 0.07 -14.90
N THR A 515 1.40 -0.47 -13.74
CA THR A 515 1.94 0.32 -12.62
C THR A 515 2.68 -0.60 -11.65
N PHE A 516 3.65 -0.05 -10.92
CA PHE A 516 4.43 -0.78 -9.92
C PHE A 516 3.87 -0.71 -8.49
N ILE A 517 2.64 -0.21 -8.30
CA ILE A 517 2.16 0.17 -6.96
C ILE A 517 2.01 -1.05 -6.02
N GLU A 518 1.60 -2.19 -6.56
CA GLU A 518 1.38 -3.44 -5.83
C GLU A 518 2.69 -4.21 -5.59
N GLU A 519 3.63 -4.20 -6.55
CA GLU A 519 4.92 -4.88 -6.43
C GLU A 519 5.86 -4.17 -5.46
N GLY A 520 5.72 -2.86 -5.35
CA GLY A 520 6.55 -2.05 -4.46
C GLY A 520 7.87 -1.61 -5.09
N TRP A 521 8.63 -0.87 -4.28
CA TRP A 521 9.81 -0.14 -4.76
C TRP A 521 10.97 -1.07 -5.11
N GLU A 522 11.24 -2.09 -4.28
CA GLU A 522 12.36 -3.00 -4.48
C GLU A 522 12.25 -3.81 -5.77
N PHE A 523 11.03 -4.27 -6.11
CA PHE A 523 10.78 -4.99 -7.36
C PHE A 523 10.96 -4.04 -8.55
N MET A 524 10.38 -2.84 -8.50
CA MET A 524 10.57 -1.86 -9.56
C MET A 524 12.05 -1.56 -9.82
N GLU A 525 12.88 -1.37 -8.79
CA GLU A 525 14.31 -1.13 -8.98
C GLU A 525 15.05 -2.31 -9.65
N GLN A 526 14.62 -3.55 -9.39
CA GLN A 526 15.15 -4.74 -10.06
C GLN A 526 14.77 -4.74 -11.55
N GLU A 527 13.52 -4.44 -11.87
CA GLU A 527 13.04 -4.39 -13.25
C GLU A 527 13.72 -3.26 -14.04
N LEU A 528 13.85 -2.07 -13.46
CA LEU A 528 14.55 -0.94 -14.08
C LEU A 528 16.03 -1.25 -14.35
N LYS A 529 16.69 -2.02 -13.47
CA LYS A 529 18.07 -2.50 -13.70
C LYS A 529 18.13 -3.46 -14.89
N SER A 530 17.18 -4.39 -15.00
CA SER A 530 17.08 -5.32 -16.13
C SER A 530 16.82 -4.58 -17.45
N VAL A 531 15.92 -3.59 -17.46
CA VAL A 531 15.67 -2.70 -18.62
C VAL A 531 16.94 -1.95 -19.01
N HIS A 532 17.67 -1.37 -18.04
CA HIS A 532 18.94 -0.70 -18.30
C HIS A 532 19.95 -1.63 -18.97
N GLU A 533 20.15 -2.83 -18.42
CA GLU A 533 21.09 -3.81 -18.98
C GLU A 533 20.76 -4.19 -20.42
N ALA A 534 19.49 -4.28 -20.77
CA ALA A 534 19.02 -4.61 -22.11
C ALA A 534 19.24 -3.50 -23.15
N PHE A 535 19.25 -2.23 -22.73
CA PHE A 535 19.31 -1.08 -23.62
C PHE A 535 20.57 -0.20 -23.51
N LYS A 536 21.43 -0.38 -22.49
CA LYS A 536 22.61 0.48 -22.23
C LYS A 536 23.59 0.64 -23.40
N ASN A 537 23.62 -0.31 -24.33
CA ASN A 537 24.47 -0.26 -25.52
C ASN A 537 23.81 0.46 -26.71
N SER A 538 22.52 0.79 -26.63
CA SER A 538 21.85 1.59 -27.65
C SER A 538 22.26 3.06 -27.51
N PRO A 539 22.69 3.73 -28.59
CA PRO A 539 23.01 5.14 -28.54
C PRO A 539 21.80 6.02 -28.26
N SER A 540 20.57 5.53 -28.42
CA SER A 540 19.34 6.29 -28.18
C SER A 540 18.75 6.10 -26.81
N TYR A 541 19.10 5.03 -26.11
CA TYR A 541 18.66 4.86 -24.72
C TYR A 541 19.30 5.92 -23.83
N ALA A 542 18.44 6.69 -23.16
CA ALA A 542 18.83 7.83 -22.35
C ALA A 542 18.57 7.61 -20.86
N GLY A 543 18.04 6.45 -20.45
CA GLY A 543 17.70 6.14 -19.07
C GLY A 543 16.22 5.82 -18.89
N VAL A 544 15.74 6.01 -17.67
CA VAL A 544 14.35 5.75 -17.27
C VAL A 544 13.69 7.03 -16.78
N ALA A 545 12.37 7.13 -16.90
CA ALA A 545 11.58 8.23 -16.35
C ALA A 545 10.48 7.65 -15.45
N ILE A 546 10.35 8.17 -14.23
CA ILE A 546 9.45 7.59 -13.21
C ILE A 546 8.25 8.51 -13.03
N HIS A 547 7.08 7.99 -13.37
CA HIS A 547 5.79 8.65 -13.18
C HIS A 547 5.13 8.07 -11.92
N SER A 548 4.79 8.83 -10.88
CA SER A 548 5.13 10.22 -10.64
C SER A 548 5.67 10.43 -9.21
N CYS A 549 6.30 11.58 -8.96
CA CYS A 549 7.00 11.93 -7.71
C CYS A 549 6.24 11.58 -6.42
N TYR A 550 4.93 11.87 -6.37
CA TYR A 550 4.15 11.61 -5.17
C TYR A 550 3.98 10.10 -4.92
N ALA A 551 3.58 9.36 -5.96
CA ALA A 551 3.39 7.93 -5.86
C ALA A 551 4.72 7.18 -5.65
N TYR A 552 5.79 7.59 -6.31
CA TYR A 552 7.13 7.04 -6.07
C TYR A 552 7.61 7.27 -4.63
N LYS A 553 7.32 8.44 -4.04
CA LYS A 553 7.61 8.72 -2.62
C LYS A 553 6.84 7.77 -1.69
N LEU A 554 5.59 7.45 -2.02
CA LEU A 554 4.82 6.46 -1.27
C LEU A 554 5.40 5.07 -1.46
N LEU A 555 5.77 4.70 -2.69
CA LEU A 555 6.34 3.39 -3.02
C LEU A 555 7.60 3.08 -2.19
N GLN A 556 8.40 4.10 -1.89
CA GLN A 556 9.56 4.03 -1.00
C GLN A 556 9.22 3.75 0.49
N ARG A 557 7.97 3.51 0.85
CA ARG A 557 7.58 3.14 2.23
C ARG A 557 7.38 1.63 2.39
N GLY A 558 7.62 0.85 1.33
CA GLY A 558 7.26 -0.56 1.21
C GLY A 558 6.06 -0.74 0.28
N ARG A 559 5.58 -1.97 0.13
CA ARG A 559 4.35 -2.25 -0.65
C ARG A 559 3.18 -1.44 -0.09
N ASN A 560 2.51 -0.69 -0.95
CA ASN A 560 1.36 0.16 -0.58
C ASN A 560 0.05 -0.55 -0.90
N VAL A 561 -0.11 -1.77 -0.40
CA VAL A 561 -1.35 -2.50 -0.53
C VAL A 561 -2.14 -2.46 0.78
N PRO A 562 -3.48 -2.44 0.72
CA PRO A 562 -4.31 -2.64 1.90
C PRO A 562 -3.90 -3.92 2.63
N THR A 563 -3.78 -3.85 3.95
CA THR A 563 -3.53 -5.04 4.78
C THR A 563 -4.76 -5.39 5.60
N LYS A 564 -4.98 -6.68 5.82
CA LYS A 564 -5.98 -7.23 6.74
C LYS A 564 -5.27 -8.15 7.72
N GLU A 565 -5.52 -7.93 9.00
CA GLU A 565 -4.94 -8.77 10.05
C GLU A 565 -5.51 -10.20 9.92
N ARG A 566 -4.67 -11.17 9.59
CA ARG A 566 -5.07 -12.58 9.49
C ARG A 566 -4.87 -13.32 10.81
N PRO A 567 -5.70 -14.35 11.08
CA PRO A 567 -5.38 -15.33 12.11
C PRO A 567 -3.98 -15.93 11.89
N PRO A 568 -3.28 -16.42 12.92
CA PRO A 568 -2.05 -17.19 12.74
C PRO A 568 -2.26 -18.38 11.78
N VAL A 569 -1.20 -18.79 11.06
CA VAL A 569 -1.24 -19.82 10.01
C VAL A 569 -1.90 -21.13 10.49
N ASP A 570 -1.72 -21.53 11.75
CA ASP A 570 -2.30 -22.74 12.33
C ASP A 570 -3.81 -22.63 12.63
N LYS A 571 -4.41 -21.46 12.41
CA LYS A 571 -5.85 -21.19 12.54
C LYS A 571 -6.57 -21.12 11.21
N LEU A 572 -5.85 -21.08 10.09
CA LEU A 572 -6.43 -21.17 8.76
C LEU A 572 -6.83 -22.62 8.45
N TYR A 573 -7.74 -22.82 7.49
CA TYR A 573 -8.01 -24.16 7.00
C TYR A 573 -6.78 -24.70 6.25
N MET A 574 -6.54 -26.01 6.39
CA MET A 574 -5.36 -26.67 5.85
C MET A 574 -5.76 -27.68 4.77
N VAL A 575 -5.11 -27.61 3.62
CA VAL A 575 -5.09 -28.66 2.60
C VAL A 575 -3.74 -29.36 2.74
N HIS A 576 -3.76 -30.66 3.00
CA HIS A 576 -2.55 -31.46 3.13
C HIS A 576 -2.18 -32.05 1.77
N SER A 577 -0.95 -31.79 1.33
CA SER A 577 -0.39 -32.36 0.10
C SER A 577 0.72 -33.33 0.46
N LYS A 578 0.56 -34.60 0.12
CA LYS A 578 1.57 -35.64 0.43
C LYS A 578 2.62 -35.72 -0.66
N GLU A 579 3.88 -35.92 -0.27
CA GLU A 579 4.94 -36.22 -1.23
C GLU A 579 4.58 -37.46 -2.06
N SER A 580 4.61 -37.31 -3.38
CA SER A 580 4.27 -38.34 -4.34
C SER A 580 5.38 -39.39 -4.37
N THR A 581 5.04 -40.63 -4.02
CA THR A 581 6.00 -41.75 -3.99
C THR A 581 5.96 -42.60 -5.27
N ARG A 582 5.03 -42.30 -6.18
CA ARG A 582 4.80 -42.99 -7.45
C ARG A 582 4.32 -41.99 -8.49
N PRO A 583 4.56 -42.20 -9.79
CA PRO A 583 4.02 -41.33 -10.82
C PRO A 583 2.49 -41.23 -10.71
N VAL A 584 1.97 -40.00 -10.64
CA VAL A 584 0.53 -39.69 -10.70
C VAL A 584 0.14 -39.59 -12.17
N THR A 585 -0.89 -40.33 -12.57
CA THR A 585 -1.40 -40.28 -13.95
C THR A 585 -2.54 -39.28 -14.02
N ILE A 586 -2.51 -38.37 -15.00
CA ILE A 586 -3.59 -37.39 -15.22
C ILE A 586 -4.54 -37.95 -16.28
N ASP A 587 -5.57 -38.69 -15.87
CA ASP A 587 -6.50 -39.40 -16.77
C ASP A 587 -7.98 -39.39 -16.34
N GLY A 588 -8.30 -38.64 -15.26
CA GLY A 588 -9.62 -38.53 -14.67
C GLY A 588 -10.04 -39.76 -13.86
N ASP A 589 -9.10 -40.56 -13.35
CA ASP A 589 -9.36 -41.78 -12.59
C ASP A 589 -8.62 -41.80 -11.24
N LEU A 590 -9.37 -41.77 -10.15
CA LEU A 590 -8.79 -41.65 -8.81
C LEU A 590 -8.13 -42.94 -8.26
N SER A 591 -7.93 -43.97 -9.10
CA SER A 591 -7.41 -45.28 -8.67
C SER A 591 -5.98 -45.26 -8.11
N ASP A 592 -5.17 -44.27 -8.50
CA ASP A 592 -3.80 -44.05 -8.01
C ASP A 592 -3.72 -43.06 -6.83
N TRP A 593 -4.85 -42.48 -6.40
CA TRP A 593 -4.91 -41.54 -5.28
C TRP A 593 -5.20 -42.21 -3.93
N ASP A 594 -4.62 -41.65 -2.86
CA ASP A 594 -5.02 -41.99 -1.49
C ASP A 594 -6.38 -41.37 -1.15
N LEU A 595 -7.43 -42.19 -1.20
CA LEU A 595 -8.80 -41.74 -0.91
C LEU A 595 -9.10 -41.61 0.58
N SER A 596 -8.18 -41.97 1.47
CA SER A 596 -8.43 -41.96 2.92
C SER A 596 -8.53 -40.55 3.52
N GLN A 597 -7.98 -39.54 2.84
CA GLN A 597 -8.02 -38.14 3.24
C GLN A 597 -8.40 -37.26 2.04
N HIS A 598 -9.24 -36.27 2.29
CA HIS A 598 -9.63 -35.27 1.30
C HIS A 598 -10.08 -33.99 2.02
N PHE A 599 -10.05 -32.87 1.30
CA PHE A 599 -10.68 -31.62 1.71
C PHE A 599 -12.05 -31.50 1.02
N GLY A 600 -13.14 -31.42 1.78
CA GLY A 600 -14.49 -31.45 1.23
C GLY A 600 -15.21 -30.11 1.39
N VAL A 601 -15.82 -29.61 0.31
CA VAL A 601 -16.67 -28.40 0.29
C VAL A 601 -18.07 -28.81 -0.14
N HIS A 602 -19.01 -28.77 0.82
CA HIS A 602 -20.33 -29.38 0.68
C HIS A 602 -21.39 -28.74 1.59
N LYS A 603 -21.16 -27.50 2.05
CA LYS A 603 -22.06 -26.83 2.99
C LYS A 603 -22.54 -25.50 2.43
N LYS A 604 -23.72 -25.08 2.88
CA LYS A 604 -24.31 -23.78 2.52
C LYS A 604 -23.42 -22.58 2.86
N GLU A 605 -22.66 -22.65 3.95
CA GLU A 605 -21.71 -21.61 4.35
C GLU A 605 -20.57 -21.41 3.35
N ASN A 606 -20.31 -22.39 2.48
CA ASN A 606 -19.31 -22.29 1.42
C ASN A 606 -19.81 -21.59 0.15
N VAL A 607 -21.10 -21.26 0.06
CA VAL A 607 -21.66 -20.62 -1.14
C VAL A 607 -21.34 -19.13 -1.12
N VAL A 608 -20.45 -18.70 -2.00
CA VAL A 608 -19.88 -17.35 -2.04
C VAL A 608 -20.44 -16.48 -3.18
N PHE A 609 -21.08 -17.12 -4.16
CA PHE A 609 -21.83 -16.46 -5.22
C PHE A 609 -23.09 -17.27 -5.55
N GLY A 610 -24.19 -16.59 -5.88
CA GLY A 610 -25.42 -17.28 -6.29
C GLY A 610 -26.08 -18.10 -5.16
N ALA A 611 -26.06 -17.62 -3.91
CA ALA A 611 -26.57 -18.38 -2.75
C ALA A 611 -28.04 -18.85 -2.84
N GLY A 612 -28.85 -18.24 -3.72
CA GLY A 612 -30.22 -18.67 -3.99
C GLY A 612 -30.35 -19.80 -5.03
N ALA A 613 -29.27 -20.08 -5.77
CA ALA A 613 -29.20 -21.14 -6.77
C ALA A 613 -28.75 -22.49 -6.19
N TRP A 614 -27.85 -22.48 -5.19
CA TRP A 614 -27.38 -23.71 -4.53
C TRP A 614 -28.46 -24.34 -3.65
N VAL A 615 -28.88 -25.56 -3.98
CA VAL A 615 -29.93 -26.28 -3.24
C VAL A 615 -29.36 -27.14 -2.11
N ASP A 616 -28.51 -28.08 -2.48
CA ASP A 616 -27.88 -29.06 -1.58
C ASP A 616 -26.58 -29.61 -2.22
N PRO A 617 -25.80 -30.47 -1.54
CA PRO A 617 -24.51 -30.92 -2.05
C PRO A 617 -24.55 -31.69 -3.38
N SER A 618 -25.71 -32.18 -3.82
CA SER A 618 -25.85 -32.83 -5.13
C SER A 618 -25.99 -31.83 -6.29
N ASP A 619 -26.31 -30.56 -5.99
CA ASP A 619 -26.34 -29.47 -6.95
C ASP A 619 -24.92 -29.02 -7.28
N LEU A 620 -24.10 -28.76 -6.26
CA LEU A 620 -22.66 -28.56 -6.42
C LEU A 620 -21.92 -28.91 -5.12
N SER A 621 -20.95 -29.82 -5.20
CA SER A 621 -19.97 -30.04 -4.13
C SER A 621 -18.69 -30.69 -4.66
N PHE A 622 -17.61 -30.63 -3.89
CA PHE A 622 -16.37 -31.30 -4.28
C PHE A 622 -15.59 -31.90 -3.13
N ALA A 623 -14.85 -32.96 -3.44
CA ALA A 623 -13.79 -33.53 -2.62
C ALA A 623 -12.44 -33.38 -3.33
N ALA A 624 -11.58 -32.53 -2.76
CA ALA A 624 -10.25 -32.22 -3.28
C ALA A 624 -9.15 -33.05 -2.59
N ARG A 625 -8.11 -33.39 -3.35
CA ARG A 625 -6.86 -34.00 -2.85
C ARG A 625 -5.67 -33.33 -3.51
N SER A 626 -4.54 -33.33 -2.83
CA SER A 626 -3.28 -32.84 -3.38
C SER A 626 -2.13 -33.80 -3.10
N GLN A 627 -1.23 -33.90 -4.07
CA GLN A 627 0.08 -34.53 -3.95
C GLN A 627 1.12 -33.58 -4.54
N TRP A 628 2.39 -33.75 -4.17
CA TRP A 628 3.48 -32.94 -4.71
C TRP A 628 4.73 -33.78 -4.97
N ASP A 629 5.52 -33.39 -5.95
CA ASP A 629 6.93 -33.77 -6.04
C ASP A 629 7.77 -32.50 -6.19
N LYS A 630 9.09 -32.64 -6.31
CA LYS A 630 9.99 -31.48 -6.42
C LYS A 630 9.60 -30.52 -7.56
N ASP A 631 9.06 -31.04 -8.66
CA ASP A 631 8.85 -30.28 -9.88
C ASP A 631 7.36 -29.97 -10.15
N ASN A 632 6.41 -30.56 -9.40
CA ASN A 632 4.98 -30.47 -9.69
C ASN A 632 4.08 -30.46 -8.44
N LEU A 633 2.98 -29.70 -8.53
CA LEU A 633 1.80 -29.91 -7.70
C LEU A 633 0.75 -30.71 -8.50
N TYR A 634 0.11 -31.64 -7.82
CA TYR A 634 -0.96 -32.46 -8.36
C TYR A 634 -2.24 -32.19 -7.58
N PHE A 635 -3.36 -32.07 -8.29
CA PHE A 635 -4.69 -31.93 -7.69
C PHE A 635 -5.67 -32.89 -8.32
N SER A 636 -6.58 -33.42 -7.50
CA SER A 636 -7.75 -34.16 -7.97
C SER A 636 -9.01 -33.59 -7.32
N PHE A 637 -10.09 -33.49 -8.10
CA PHE A 637 -11.40 -33.06 -7.65
C PHE A 637 -12.45 -34.09 -8.06
N ALA A 638 -13.13 -34.67 -7.08
CA ALA A 638 -14.36 -35.43 -7.32
C ALA A 638 -15.54 -34.48 -7.16
N MET A 639 -16.22 -34.18 -8.26
CA MET A 639 -17.29 -33.21 -8.35
C MET A 639 -18.66 -33.90 -8.34
N LEU A 640 -19.56 -33.41 -7.50
CA LEU A 640 -20.99 -33.59 -7.67
C LEU A 640 -21.56 -32.35 -8.33
N ASP A 641 -22.32 -32.56 -9.39
CA ASP A 641 -22.90 -31.52 -10.23
C ASP A 641 -24.12 -32.13 -10.96
N ASN A 642 -25.28 -31.53 -10.72
CA ASN A 642 -26.55 -31.97 -11.29
C ASN A 642 -26.68 -31.65 -12.80
N ALA A 643 -25.95 -30.65 -13.32
CA ALA A 643 -26.11 -30.17 -14.69
C ALA A 643 -24.82 -29.53 -15.28
N HIS A 644 -23.89 -30.39 -15.68
CA HIS A 644 -22.66 -29.95 -16.37
C HIS A 644 -22.88 -29.20 -17.72
N VAL A 645 -22.48 -27.92 -17.79
CA VAL A 645 -22.34 -27.02 -18.94
C VAL A 645 -20.98 -26.28 -18.95
N GLN A 646 -20.12 -26.63 -19.91
CA GLN A 646 -18.88 -25.88 -20.19
C GLN A 646 -18.60 -25.79 -21.70
N GLU A 647 -19.18 -24.76 -22.34
CA GLU A 647 -19.04 -24.53 -23.79
C GLU A 647 -17.99 -23.46 -24.15
N LYS A 648 -17.33 -22.85 -23.15
CA LYS A 648 -16.37 -21.77 -23.36
C LYS A 648 -14.92 -22.27 -23.24
N THR A 649 -14.00 -21.48 -23.77
CA THR A 649 -12.57 -21.79 -23.77
C THR A 649 -11.70 -20.58 -23.46
N GLY A 650 -10.44 -20.82 -23.11
CA GLY A 650 -9.45 -19.76 -22.87
C GLY A 650 -9.84 -18.82 -21.72
N SER A 651 -9.78 -17.50 -21.94
CA SER A 651 -10.13 -16.52 -20.90
C SER A 651 -11.58 -16.58 -20.45
N ASP A 652 -12.46 -17.21 -21.22
CA ASP A 652 -13.92 -17.19 -21.04
C ASP A 652 -14.44 -18.46 -20.33
N ILE A 653 -13.57 -19.38 -19.89
CA ILE A 653 -13.99 -20.60 -19.17
C ILE A 653 -14.80 -20.30 -17.89
N TRP A 654 -14.66 -19.09 -17.33
CA TRP A 654 -15.40 -18.66 -16.14
C TRP A 654 -16.91 -18.62 -16.35
N GLU A 655 -17.38 -18.59 -17.59
CA GLU A 655 -18.81 -18.58 -17.93
C GLU A 655 -19.49 -19.96 -17.82
N GLY A 656 -18.74 -21.04 -17.61
CA GLY A 656 -19.27 -22.40 -17.45
C GLY A 656 -18.74 -23.11 -16.21
N ASP A 657 -18.95 -24.42 -16.13
CA ASP A 657 -18.41 -25.23 -15.02
C ASP A 657 -16.91 -25.35 -15.11
N HIS A 658 -16.26 -25.01 -14.01
CA HIS A 658 -14.81 -25.11 -13.87
C HIS A 658 -14.44 -25.14 -12.39
N MET A 659 -13.22 -25.60 -12.14
CA MET A 659 -12.53 -25.37 -10.87
C MET A 659 -11.61 -24.17 -11.02
N GLU A 660 -11.68 -23.23 -10.08
CA GLU A 660 -10.72 -22.13 -9.92
C GLU A 660 -9.82 -22.43 -8.72
N LEU A 661 -8.51 -22.24 -8.91
CA LEU A 661 -7.49 -22.32 -7.88
C LEU A 661 -6.84 -20.95 -7.73
N TRP A 662 -6.79 -20.45 -6.51
CA TRP A 662 -5.81 -19.47 -6.11
C TRP A 662 -4.66 -20.15 -5.40
N LEU A 663 -3.43 -19.81 -5.80
CA LEU A 663 -2.20 -20.27 -5.16
C LEU A 663 -1.30 -19.08 -4.89
N ASP A 664 -0.95 -18.91 -3.62
CA ASP A 664 0.00 -17.90 -3.16
C ASP A 664 1.34 -18.59 -2.90
N MET A 665 2.32 -18.24 -3.72
CA MET A 665 3.62 -18.90 -3.76
C MET A 665 4.61 -18.35 -2.73
N GLU A 666 4.38 -17.17 -2.14
CA GLU A 666 5.22 -16.61 -1.07
C GLU A 666 4.44 -16.19 0.19
N LEU A 667 3.36 -16.88 0.54
CA LEU A 667 2.46 -16.64 1.70
C LEU A 667 3.04 -15.99 2.97
N GLU A 668 4.25 -16.37 3.40
CA GLU A 668 4.85 -15.77 4.61
C GLU A 668 5.37 -14.35 4.38
N ALA A 669 5.78 -14.02 3.15
CA ALA A 669 6.35 -12.73 2.75
C ALA A 669 5.31 -11.61 2.75
N ASP A 670 4.06 -11.93 2.42
CA ASP A 670 2.98 -10.98 2.23
C ASP A 670 1.70 -11.35 2.98
N TYR A 671 1.85 -12.15 4.04
CA TYR A 671 0.76 -12.79 4.76
C TYR A 671 -0.49 -11.93 5.00
N ASN A 672 -0.35 -10.66 5.35
CA ASN A 672 -1.49 -9.78 5.67
C ASN A 672 -1.95 -8.89 4.51
N GLU A 673 -1.41 -9.03 3.30
CA GLU A 673 -1.76 -8.20 2.15
C GLU A 673 -3.08 -8.66 1.52
N ALA A 674 -4.01 -7.71 1.38
CA ALA A 674 -5.39 -7.97 0.98
C ALA A 674 -5.64 -7.71 -0.51
N ILE A 675 -4.57 -7.67 -1.29
CA ILE A 675 -4.59 -7.55 -2.74
C ILE A 675 -3.53 -8.50 -3.26
N ASN A 676 -3.90 -9.28 -4.27
CA ASN A 676 -3.03 -10.25 -4.89
C ASN A 676 -1.84 -9.58 -5.63
N SER A 677 -0.71 -10.27 -5.62
CA SER A 677 0.58 -9.87 -6.16
C SER A 677 1.05 -10.86 -7.26
N ASN A 678 2.26 -10.71 -7.81
CA ASN A 678 2.76 -11.55 -8.91
C ASN A 678 3.10 -13.00 -8.49
N ASP A 679 3.10 -13.29 -7.19
CA ASP A 679 3.19 -14.63 -6.59
C ASP A 679 1.82 -15.28 -6.33
N ASP A 680 0.71 -14.54 -6.52
CA ASP A 680 -0.65 -15.04 -6.38
C ASP A 680 -1.24 -15.41 -7.75
N LEU A 681 -1.42 -16.70 -7.99
CA LEU A 681 -1.92 -17.21 -9.25
C LEU A 681 -3.40 -17.56 -9.19
N GLN A 682 -4.21 -16.98 -10.08
CA GLN A 682 -5.58 -17.41 -10.36
C GLN A 682 -5.58 -18.35 -11.58
N ILE A 683 -5.82 -19.63 -11.34
CA ILE A 683 -5.77 -20.71 -12.34
C ILE A 683 -7.15 -21.32 -12.51
N GLY A 684 -7.66 -21.35 -13.73
CA GLY A 684 -8.90 -22.05 -14.08
C GLY A 684 -8.61 -23.40 -14.70
N LEU A 685 -9.35 -24.41 -14.24
CA LEU A 685 -9.29 -25.80 -14.68
C LEU A 685 -10.66 -26.16 -15.26
N SER A 686 -10.74 -26.18 -16.59
CA SER A 686 -11.96 -26.55 -17.30
C SER A 686 -11.98 -28.07 -17.53
N PRO A 687 -13.07 -28.78 -17.18
CA PRO A 687 -13.25 -30.18 -17.54
C PRO A 687 -13.63 -30.37 -19.02
N GLY A 688 -13.85 -29.31 -19.80
CA GLY A 688 -14.47 -29.36 -21.12
C GLY A 688 -15.94 -29.78 -21.06
N ASN A 689 -16.54 -30.15 -22.20
CA ASN A 689 -17.96 -30.58 -22.25
C ASN A 689 -18.16 -32.09 -22.46
N PHE A 690 -17.09 -32.89 -22.35
CA PHE A 690 -17.09 -34.33 -22.64
C PHE A 690 -17.55 -34.68 -24.07
N ALA A 691 -17.51 -33.72 -24.98
CA ALA A 691 -17.82 -33.87 -26.40
C ALA A 691 -16.73 -33.22 -27.27
N GLY A 692 -16.96 -31.99 -27.73
CA GLY A 692 -16.06 -31.28 -28.65
C GLY A 692 -15.08 -30.33 -27.98
N VAL A 693 -15.41 -29.83 -26.78
CA VAL A 693 -14.58 -28.93 -25.98
C VAL A 693 -13.71 -29.79 -25.05
N LYS A 694 -12.40 -29.67 -25.21
CA LYS A 694 -11.41 -30.44 -24.44
C LYS A 694 -11.20 -29.81 -23.05
N PRO A 695 -10.75 -30.59 -22.06
CA PRO A 695 -10.23 -30.02 -20.83
C PRO A 695 -9.06 -29.08 -21.10
N GLU A 696 -8.96 -27.98 -20.36
CA GLU A 696 -7.87 -27.01 -20.50
C GLU A 696 -7.55 -26.29 -19.19
N VAL A 697 -6.33 -25.76 -19.10
CA VAL A 697 -5.86 -24.90 -18.02
C VAL A 697 -5.72 -23.48 -18.56
N PHE A 698 -6.23 -22.50 -17.83
CA PHE A 698 -6.04 -21.09 -18.10
C PHE A 698 -5.51 -20.38 -16.85
N VAL A 699 -4.67 -19.35 -17.03
CA VAL A 699 -4.18 -18.52 -15.91
C VAL A 699 -4.62 -17.09 -16.18
N TRP A 700 -5.49 -16.56 -15.31
CA TRP A 700 -5.98 -15.18 -15.43
C TRP A 700 -5.02 -14.17 -14.82
N VAL A 701 -4.38 -14.56 -13.71
CA VAL A 701 -3.49 -13.71 -12.94
C VAL A 701 -2.31 -14.53 -12.41
N PRO A 702 -1.09 -14.00 -12.44
CA PRO A 702 -0.65 -12.96 -13.37
C PRO A 702 -0.68 -13.49 -14.82
N GLU A 703 -0.56 -12.60 -15.80
CA GLU A 703 -0.47 -13.03 -17.20
C GLU A 703 0.88 -13.72 -17.43
N LEU A 704 0.85 -14.98 -17.87
CA LEU A 704 2.05 -15.81 -18.06
C LEU A 704 2.35 -16.08 -19.53
N ASP A 705 3.60 -16.44 -19.79
CA ASP A 705 4.02 -16.98 -21.08
C ASP A 705 3.19 -18.24 -21.42
N GLN A 706 2.55 -18.25 -22.58
CA GLN A 706 1.68 -19.35 -23.01
C GLN A 706 2.41 -20.69 -23.06
N THR A 707 3.72 -20.70 -23.30
CA THR A 707 4.51 -21.95 -23.28
C THR A 707 4.59 -22.56 -21.88
N LEU A 708 4.57 -21.75 -20.82
CA LEU A 708 4.50 -22.21 -19.44
C LEU A 708 3.12 -22.75 -19.12
N VAL A 709 2.05 -22.05 -19.51
CA VAL A 709 0.67 -22.49 -19.29
C VAL A 709 0.42 -23.84 -19.95
N LEU A 710 0.89 -24.01 -21.20
CA LEU A 710 0.80 -25.27 -21.95
C LEU A 710 1.63 -26.44 -21.37
N SER A 711 2.48 -26.20 -20.37
CA SER A 711 3.22 -27.26 -19.68
C SER A 711 2.41 -27.98 -18.59
N ALA A 712 1.29 -27.38 -18.17
CA ALA A 712 0.32 -28.02 -17.29
C ALA A 712 -0.43 -29.15 -18.01
N GLU A 713 -0.78 -30.20 -17.26
CA GLU A 713 -1.60 -31.31 -17.76
C GLU A 713 -2.92 -31.31 -17.02
N ILE A 714 -4.00 -31.61 -17.74
CA ILE A 714 -5.35 -31.70 -17.19
C ILE A 714 -6.12 -32.82 -17.89
N ALA A 715 -6.89 -33.57 -17.13
CA ALA A 715 -7.81 -34.58 -17.62
C ALA A 715 -9.10 -34.58 -16.81
N SER A 716 -10.20 -34.97 -17.44
CA SER A 716 -11.48 -35.11 -16.77
C SER A 716 -12.22 -36.34 -17.28
N ARG A 717 -13.06 -36.91 -16.40
CA ARG A 717 -13.95 -38.02 -16.73
C ARG A 717 -15.32 -37.79 -16.12
N LYS A 718 -16.36 -37.85 -16.95
CA LYS A 718 -17.75 -37.76 -16.49
C LYS A 718 -18.11 -38.96 -15.60
N THR A 719 -18.83 -38.71 -14.52
CA THR A 719 -19.40 -39.74 -13.62
C THR A 719 -20.93 -39.73 -13.71
N GLU A 720 -21.60 -40.60 -12.96
CA GLU A 720 -23.07 -40.62 -12.92
C GLU A 720 -23.67 -39.37 -12.26
N GLU A 721 -22.94 -38.76 -11.32
CA GLU A 721 -23.42 -37.66 -10.46
C GLU A 721 -22.62 -36.36 -10.65
N GLY A 722 -21.72 -36.29 -11.63
CA GLY A 722 -20.86 -35.13 -11.90
C GLY A 722 -19.64 -35.52 -12.74
N TYR A 723 -18.43 -35.22 -12.26
CA TYR A 723 -17.18 -35.56 -12.94
C TYR A 723 -15.98 -35.68 -12.00
N ILE A 724 -14.91 -36.30 -12.48
CA ILE A 724 -13.58 -36.27 -11.87
C ILE A 724 -12.70 -35.37 -12.72
N LEU A 725 -11.91 -34.51 -12.09
CA LEU A 725 -10.92 -33.66 -12.73
C LEU A 725 -9.56 -33.84 -12.04
N GLU A 726 -8.51 -33.97 -12.83
CA GLU A 726 -7.13 -34.08 -12.36
C GLU A 726 -6.25 -33.06 -13.08
N ALA A 727 -5.31 -32.46 -12.35
CA ALA A 727 -4.37 -31.51 -12.91
C ALA A 727 -2.95 -31.72 -12.35
N ARG A 728 -1.95 -31.60 -13.23
CA ARG A 728 -0.54 -31.41 -12.86
C ARG A 728 -0.14 -30.00 -13.21
N ILE A 729 0.27 -29.23 -12.21
CA ILE A 729 0.74 -27.86 -12.34
C ILE A 729 2.25 -27.82 -12.05
N PRO A 730 3.11 -27.61 -13.08
CA PRO A 730 4.55 -27.58 -12.90
C PRO A 730 5.02 -26.37 -12.07
N ALA A 731 6.08 -26.56 -11.28
CA ALA A 731 6.75 -25.48 -10.55
C ALA A 731 7.20 -24.35 -11.49
N ALA A 732 7.67 -24.69 -12.70
CA ALA A 732 8.11 -23.71 -13.69
C ALA A 732 6.99 -22.75 -14.13
N LEU A 733 5.74 -23.20 -14.13
CA LEU A 733 4.57 -22.34 -14.38
C LEU A 733 4.34 -21.43 -13.17
N LEU A 734 4.30 -22.00 -11.96
CA LEU A 734 3.98 -21.29 -10.72
C LEU A 734 5.02 -20.22 -10.34
N TYR A 735 6.30 -20.46 -10.63
CA TYR A 735 7.37 -19.46 -10.45
C TYR A 735 7.61 -18.58 -11.69
N GLY A 736 6.78 -18.72 -12.74
CA GLY A 736 6.97 -18.07 -14.03
C GLY A 736 6.96 -16.55 -13.96
N ALA A 737 6.06 -15.97 -13.16
CA ALA A 737 5.97 -14.53 -12.94
C ALA A 737 7.02 -13.98 -11.95
N LEU A 738 7.60 -14.84 -11.12
CA LEU A 738 8.61 -14.44 -10.13
C LEU A 738 10.03 -14.38 -10.72
N GLU A 739 10.20 -14.70 -12.01
CA GLU A 739 11.47 -14.91 -12.71
C GLU A 739 12.48 -15.85 -11.99
N LYS A 740 12.03 -16.57 -10.96
CA LYS A 740 12.80 -17.56 -10.18
C LYS A 740 12.88 -18.87 -10.97
N LYS A 741 13.67 -18.88 -12.06
CA LYS A 741 13.83 -20.01 -13.02
C LYS A 741 14.34 -21.34 -12.42
N ALA A 742 14.49 -21.48 -11.10
CA ALA A 742 15.05 -22.68 -10.46
C ALA A 742 14.48 -22.98 -9.06
N ALA A 743 13.26 -22.54 -8.73
CA ALA A 743 12.58 -22.95 -7.50
C ALA A 743 11.74 -24.21 -7.73
N GLY A 744 11.84 -25.17 -6.81
CA GLY A 744 11.03 -26.40 -6.77
C GLY A 744 10.48 -26.60 -5.37
N PHE A 745 9.61 -27.60 -5.22
CA PHE A 745 8.95 -27.88 -3.95
C PHE A 745 9.81 -28.69 -3.00
N SER A 746 9.57 -28.49 -1.70
CA SER A 746 10.24 -29.21 -0.64
C SER A 746 9.31 -29.44 0.55
N LYS A 747 9.54 -30.53 1.26
CA LYS A 747 8.79 -30.92 2.44
C LYS A 747 8.85 -29.82 3.51
N GLY A 748 7.69 -29.47 4.05
CA GLY A 748 7.49 -28.43 5.05
C GLY A 748 7.15 -27.05 4.47
N MET A 749 7.19 -26.88 3.13
CA MET A 749 6.70 -25.65 2.51
C MET A 749 5.20 -25.46 2.76
N LYS A 750 4.82 -24.20 2.93
CA LYS A 750 3.44 -23.74 3.06
C LYS A 750 3.18 -22.71 1.98
N LEU A 751 2.15 -22.96 1.20
CA LEU A 751 1.65 -22.05 0.17
C LEU A 751 0.25 -21.60 0.58
N GLY A 752 -0.21 -20.43 0.16
CA GLY A 752 -1.62 -20.10 0.28
C GLY A 752 -2.43 -20.85 -0.78
N ILE A 753 -3.66 -21.24 -0.44
CA ILE A 753 -4.56 -21.92 -1.38
C ILE A 753 -6.00 -21.49 -1.17
N MET A 754 -6.74 -21.35 -2.27
CA MET A 754 -8.20 -21.35 -2.28
C MET A 754 -8.68 -22.14 -3.49
N MET A 755 -9.68 -22.99 -3.28
CA MET A 755 -10.32 -23.81 -4.30
C MET A 755 -11.79 -23.43 -4.39
N ASP A 756 -12.21 -23.08 -5.60
CA ASP A 756 -13.56 -22.60 -5.91
C ASP A 756 -14.17 -23.43 -7.04
N ALA A 757 -15.38 -23.91 -6.86
CA ALA A 757 -16.13 -24.60 -7.91
C ALA A 757 -17.22 -23.67 -8.43
N SER A 758 -17.23 -23.46 -9.74
CA SER A 758 -18.27 -22.71 -10.44
C SER A 758 -19.28 -23.67 -11.06
N ASP A 759 -20.55 -23.30 -10.98
CA ASP A 759 -21.69 -24.04 -11.52
C ASP A 759 -22.43 -23.21 -12.58
N SER A 760 -22.83 -23.84 -13.68
CA SER A 760 -23.71 -23.31 -14.72
C SER A 760 -24.64 -24.41 -15.25
N ASP A 761 -25.96 -24.21 -15.12
CA ASP A 761 -26.96 -25.14 -15.67
C ASP A 761 -27.41 -24.80 -17.11
N ASP A 762 -27.07 -23.61 -17.61
CA ASP A 762 -27.58 -23.08 -18.90
C ASP A 762 -26.46 -22.38 -19.68
N PRO A 763 -26.16 -22.82 -20.93
CA PRO A 763 -25.08 -22.23 -21.73
C PRO A 763 -25.30 -20.76 -22.10
N ARG A 764 -26.48 -20.19 -21.79
CA ARG A 764 -26.82 -18.78 -22.02
C ARG A 764 -26.69 -17.91 -20.77
N LEU A 765 -26.53 -18.51 -19.60
CA LEU A 765 -26.41 -17.81 -18.32
C LEU A 765 -25.05 -18.15 -17.70
N PRO A 766 -24.08 -17.22 -17.74
CA PRO A 766 -22.76 -17.50 -17.17
C PRO A 766 -22.85 -17.63 -15.64
N GLN A 767 -22.14 -18.61 -15.08
CA GLN A 767 -21.91 -18.81 -13.64
C GLN A 767 -23.16 -18.59 -12.78
N LYS A 768 -23.96 -19.65 -12.62
CA LYS A 768 -25.17 -19.67 -11.77
C LYS A 768 -24.82 -19.56 -10.29
N CYS A 769 -23.85 -20.33 -9.81
CA CYS A 769 -23.38 -20.27 -8.43
C CYS A 769 -21.89 -20.60 -8.31
N MET A 770 -21.31 -20.29 -7.14
CA MET A 770 -19.94 -20.68 -6.81
C MET A 770 -19.84 -21.06 -5.35
N ILE A 771 -19.18 -22.18 -5.07
CA ILE A 771 -18.78 -22.60 -3.73
C ILE A 771 -17.27 -22.49 -3.58
N SER A 772 -16.83 -22.12 -2.37
CA SER A 772 -15.43 -21.92 -2.05
C SER A 772 -15.01 -22.70 -0.80
N SER A 773 -13.78 -23.19 -0.83
CA SER A 773 -13.07 -23.62 0.38
C SER A 773 -12.95 -22.52 1.46
N SER A 774 -13.00 -21.24 1.07
CA SER A 774 -13.04 -20.10 1.99
C SER A 774 -14.45 -19.51 2.08
N THR A 775 -15.05 -19.51 3.27
CA THR A 775 -16.38 -18.91 3.48
C THR A 775 -16.37 -17.38 3.44
N ASP A 776 -15.19 -16.77 3.57
CA ASP A 776 -14.98 -15.32 3.58
C ASP A 776 -14.34 -14.83 2.26
N ARG A 777 -14.46 -15.61 1.17
CA ARG A 777 -13.84 -15.31 -0.14
C ARG A 777 -14.09 -13.87 -0.57
N VAL A 778 -12.99 -13.18 -0.88
CA VAL A 778 -12.98 -11.93 -1.62
C VAL A 778 -12.05 -12.14 -2.81
N TRP A 779 -12.56 -11.89 -4.01
CA TRP A 779 -11.79 -12.10 -5.24
C TRP A 779 -10.54 -11.22 -5.26
N GLY A 780 -9.38 -11.80 -5.53
CA GLY A 780 -8.09 -11.10 -5.54
C GLY A 780 -7.57 -10.70 -4.16
N ASP A 781 -8.09 -11.26 -3.07
CA ASP A 781 -7.65 -10.98 -1.70
C ASP A 781 -7.02 -12.24 -1.05
N PRO A 782 -5.67 -12.36 -1.06
CA PRO A 782 -4.96 -13.49 -0.46
C PRO A 782 -5.21 -13.68 1.03
N THR A 783 -5.69 -12.66 1.74
CA THR A 783 -6.01 -12.81 3.17
C THR A 783 -7.14 -13.79 3.44
N THR A 784 -7.91 -14.13 2.40
CA THR A 784 -9.01 -15.10 2.45
C THR A 784 -8.56 -16.54 2.14
N PHE A 785 -7.29 -16.75 1.77
CA PHE A 785 -6.77 -18.08 1.44
C PHE A 785 -6.50 -18.91 2.70
N GLY A 786 -6.63 -20.23 2.55
CA GLY A 786 -6.12 -21.21 3.50
C GLY A 786 -4.66 -21.55 3.20
N VAL A 787 -4.22 -22.71 3.67
CA VAL A 787 -2.81 -23.14 3.55
C VAL A 787 -2.73 -24.51 2.89
N LEU A 788 -1.93 -24.62 1.83
CA LEU A 788 -1.48 -25.89 1.27
C LEU A 788 -0.16 -26.27 1.96
N SER A 789 -0.17 -27.34 2.75
CA SER A 789 1.01 -27.85 3.46
C SER A 789 1.61 -29.02 2.72
N LEU A 790 2.88 -28.90 2.32
CA LEU A 790 3.62 -29.96 1.65
C LEU A 790 4.27 -30.89 2.69
N GLU A 791 3.75 -32.10 2.84
CA GLU A 791 4.12 -33.08 3.87
C GLU A 791 5.01 -34.21 3.39
#